data_AF-A0A7X8LWA9-F1
#
_entry.id   AF-A0A7X8LWA9-F1
#
_cell.length_a   1.000
_cell.length_b   1.000
_cell.length_c   1.000
_cell.angle_alpha   90.00
_cell.angle_beta   90.00
_cell.angle_gamma   90.00
#
_symmetry.space_group_name_H-M   'P 1'
#
loop_
_entity.id
_entity.type
_entity.pdbx_description
1 polymer ?
#
loop_
_entity_poly.entity_id
_entity_poly.type
_entity_poly.pdbx_seq_one_letter_code
_entity_poly.pdbx_strand_id
1 'polypeptide(L)'
;MKEKNRYRYKIENGFTLVELLVVLAIVVVVLSIGYRLLFFGQDTFSKGEDRYSVQESAQLASDLITRELRFANKVIILPDIPSRFDTDKRYFYLDDSGVLKHYLGHGNTVDAVGSLNIGIQFTDLNFKKTKDDVLAFSLATASDFSDFSTDSAVQILNLLKGDKIDDVRLIDKDAGGPVICYYYSDNEKRITRFAFRIDENPGLPKTVEGYFTGEFDIVCYVQSGTDVKKLIPHIEHTGEKIISNGIEQIPRVTSYNFTNPLVFTVVAKDGSTVDYNVEVKEIIGQPSATNVGIKTNSKDNNFIPSEDALLEGMYTYVSNNHSNPDNEGDSLYQWQYSESEDFSNPKVFATSIDVVPQGLVGKYVRFGVMPVTKDKIPANQYIYGNIIKIYPPIDTSTFWGSMINDIYAMSLPDYLVPDDFVSSVLYRTRYSVGGILDSDLTEYSLTMTYDHDVYGVEQGGSLLFKDVAGYADNLDSYKITIDAEARPDSGFGVLLYGTLRNNGSDRNIDSGYMFQFNPGWNGFYIRKVENGQVNPWFITHGVLKNHHSIDGQNDQNIHQRHGIYTPQEIRNSNFRWQYDNTELDKQKIIQWRRRYNIEITTQRQLDNSITLRVVLIDESGNRSNEMWFGNFPEFNMELYNSFGISNNSYQLFKPRPLSDSAASAGTMFGLRTWDAEYKNSRPIFRNITIEQGFSLDIESARFVDNRTIYVKFSEPVMDTVDKYRIRVKDHTVSDAYISNIYGEQVLVINLQGNVSNNILNNGLEKSLIIERGGVRHYMAGDVEIKDQDGFDISAR
;
A
#
# COMPACT_ATOMS: atom_id res chain seq x y z
N MET A 1 4.59 93.46 0.88
CA MET A 1 5.58 92.85 1.79
C MET A 1 4.87 91.89 2.72
N LYS A 2 5.41 90.67 2.79
CA LYS A 2 5.21 89.58 3.77
C LYS A 2 3.90 88.78 3.73
N GLU A 3 4.05 87.61 3.10
CA GLU A 3 3.29 86.38 3.27
C GLU A 3 3.09 86.00 4.75
N LYS A 4 1.91 85.46 5.06
CA LYS A 4 1.69 84.58 6.22
C LYS A 4 0.87 83.38 5.76
N ASN A 5 1.53 82.23 5.73
CA ASN A 5 1.02 80.91 5.37
C ASN A 5 -0.30 80.57 6.09
N ARG A 6 -1.35 80.26 5.32
CA ARG A 6 -2.50 79.47 5.78
C ARG A 6 -2.28 78.02 5.36
N TYR A 7 -2.14 77.14 6.33
CA TYR A 7 -2.14 75.69 6.14
C TYR A 7 -3.44 75.23 5.49
N ARG A 8 -3.35 74.62 4.30
CA ARG A 8 -4.43 73.84 3.68
C ARG A 8 -4.33 72.41 4.20
N TYR A 9 -5.27 71.98 5.03
CA TYR A 9 -5.53 70.56 5.22
C TYR A 9 -6.24 70.04 3.96
N LYS A 10 -5.53 69.21 3.19
CA LYS A 10 -6.07 68.47 2.06
C LYS A 10 -6.57 67.14 2.64
N ILE A 11 -7.88 66.97 2.73
CA ILE A 11 -8.50 65.69 3.10
C ILE A 11 -8.38 64.82 1.83
N GLU A 12 -7.43 63.88 1.82
CA GLU A 12 -7.13 63.03 0.66
C GLU A 12 -7.87 61.68 0.65
N ASN A 13 -8.96 61.51 1.40
CA ASN A 13 -9.68 60.23 1.42
C ASN A 13 -11.18 60.41 1.18
N GLY A 14 -11.57 60.63 -0.07
CA GLY A 14 -12.95 60.51 -0.54
C GLY A 14 -13.04 59.42 -1.61
N PHE A 15 -14.02 58.53 -1.50
CA PHE A 15 -14.25 57.47 -2.48
C PHE A 15 -14.64 58.09 -3.84
N THR A 16 -14.00 57.61 -4.90
CA THR A 16 -14.35 58.00 -6.26
C THR A 16 -15.66 57.32 -6.68
N LEU A 17 -16.42 57.96 -7.58
CA LEU A 17 -17.66 57.38 -8.12
C LEU A 17 -17.41 56.01 -8.77
N VAL A 18 -16.23 55.84 -9.38
CA VAL A 18 -15.80 54.59 -10.01
C VAL A 18 -15.61 53.50 -8.95
N GLU A 19 -14.96 53.79 -7.82
CA GLU A 19 -14.82 52.85 -6.71
C GLU A 19 -16.19 52.42 -6.16
N LEU A 20 -17.14 53.36 -6.02
CA LEU A 20 -18.49 53.02 -5.55
C LEU A 20 -19.23 52.08 -6.52
N LEU A 21 -19.11 52.31 -7.83
CA LEU A 21 -19.71 51.46 -8.85
C LEU A 21 -19.07 50.07 -8.89
N VAL A 22 -17.75 49.98 -8.74
CA VAL A 22 -17.03 48.70 -8.65
C VAL A 22 -17.45 47.93 -7.41
N VAL A 23 -17.55 48.58 -6.25
CA VAL A 23 -18.00 47.94 -5.01
C VAL A 23 -19.44 47.43 -5.14
N LEU A 24 -20.36 48.22 -5.69
CA LEU A 24 -21.74 47.77 -5.92
C LEU A 24 -21.81 46.59 -6.90
N ALA A 25 -21.03 46.60 -7.97
CA ALA A 25 -20.96 45.48 -8.91
C ALA A 25 -20.43 44.21 -8.23
N ILE A 26 -19.37 44.33 -7.41
CA ILE A 26 -18.83 43.21 -6.64
C ILE A 26 -19.87 42.70 -5.64
N VAL A 27 -20.58 43.57 -4.93
CA VAL A 27 -21.62 43.17 -3.97
C VAL A 27 -22.76 42.39 -4.65
N VAL A 28 -23.21 42.80 -5.83
CA VAL A 28 -24.24 42.06 -6.59
C VAL A 28 -23.74 40.68 -7.02
N VAL A 29 -22.48 40.59 -7.48
CA VAL A 29 -21.86 39.31 -7.85
C VAL A 29 -21.71 38.40 -6.62
N VAL A 30 -21.21 38.94 -5.51
CA VAL A 30 -21.03 38.21 -4.25
C VAL A 30 -22.36 37.74 -3.68
N LEU A 31 -23.40 38.58 -3.67
CA LEU A 31 -24.74 38.18 -3.23
C LEU A 31 -25.36 37.12 -4.15
N SER A 32 -25.14 37.21 -5.46
CA SER A 32 -25.61 36.20 -6.41
C SER A 32 -24.92 34.85 -6.20
N ILE A 33 -23.61 34.85 -5.94
CA ILE A 33 -22.85 33.64 -5.62
C ILE A 33 -23.30 33.09 -4.25
N GLY A 34 -23.44 33.95 -3.24
CA GLY A 34 -23.87 33.59 -1.90
C GLY A 34 -25.26 32.96 -1.88
N TYR A 35 -26.22 33.53 -2.61
CA TYR A 35 -27.57 32.96 -2.74
C TYR A 35 -27.53 31.58 -3.38
N ARG A 36 -26.79 31.41 -4.49
CA ARG A 36 -26.64 30.08 -5.14
C ARG A 36 -26.01 29.05 -4.22
N LEU A 37 -25.00 29.45 -3.43
CA LEU A 37 -24.29 28.55 -2.53
C LEU A 37 -25.16 28.14 -1.33
N LEU A 38 -26.01 29.05 -0.83
CA LEU A 38 -26.95 28.78 0.26
C LEU A 38 -28.05 27.80 -0.16
N PHE A 39 -28.66 27.98 -1.34
CA PHE A 39 -29.63 27.04 -1.89
C PHE A 39 -29.01 25.71 -2.29
N PHE A 40 -27.81 25.72 -2.87
CA PHE A 40 -27.04 24.50 -3.13
C PHE A 40 -26.77 23.72 -1.84
N GLY A 41 -26.41 24.41 -0.75
CA GLY A 41 -26.21 23.81 0.56
C GLY A 41 -27.50 23.18 1.12
N GLN A 42 -28.63 23.88 1.02
CA GLN A 42 -29.93 23.36 1.45
C GLN A 42 -30.38 22.15 0.63
N ASP A 43 -30.28 22.21 -0.69
CA ASP A 43 -30.63 21.09 -1.59
C ASP A 43 -29.72 19.89 -1.35
N THR A 44 -28.42 20.12 -1.12
CA THR A 44 -27.45 19.05 -0.85
C THR A 44 -27.70 18.40 0.50
N PHE A 45 -28.03 19.20 1.54
CA PHE A 45 -28.39 18.69 2.85
C PHE A 45 -29.68 17.89 2.81
N SER A 46 -30.74 18.42 2.18
CA SER A 46 -32.04 17.73 2.03
C SER A 46 -31.89 16.42 1.24
N LYS A 47 -31.17 16.43 0.11
CA LYS A 47 -30.89 15.19 -0.65
C LYS A 47 -30.06 14.19 0.15
N GLY A 48 -29.15 14.67 1.00
CA GLY A 48 -28.37 13.84 1.90
C GLY A 48 -29.24 13.18 2.98
N GLU A 49 -30.13 13.95 3.59
CA GLU A 49 -31.10 13.48 4.59
C GLU A 49 -32.11 12.48 3.98
N ASP A 50 -32.64 12.78 2.79
CA ASP A 50 -33.55 11.87 2.07
C ASP A 50 -32.86 10.57 1.68
N ARG A 51 -31.63 10.64 1.16
CA ARG A 51 -30.84 9.45 0.80
C ARG A 51 -30.51 8.60 2.02
N TYR A 52 -30.17 9.22 3.14
CA TYR A 52 -29.96 8.53 4.42
C TYR A 52 -31.25 7.83 4.86
N SER A 53 -32.37 8.54 4.83
CA SER A 53 -33.64 8.04 5.35
C SER A 53 -34.20 6.89 4.50
N VAL A 54 -34.17 6.96 3.15
CA VAL A 54 -34.61 5.84 2.28
C VAL A 54 -33.77 4.57 2.49
N GLN A 55 -32.46 4.73 2.74
CA GLN A 55 -31.55 3.61 3.03
C GLN A 55 -31.80 3.01 4.40
N GLU A 56 -31.92 3.85 5.43
CA GLU A 56 -32.21 3.45 6.81
C GLU A 56 -33.55 2.69 6.89
N SER A 57 -34.61 3.19 6.25
CA SER A 57 -35.91 2.51 6.23
C SER A 57 -35.85 1.14 5.57
N ALA A 58 -35.13 1.00 4.46
CA ALA A 58 -34.96 -0.28 3.77
C ALA A 58 -34.14 -1.28 4.59
N GLN A 59 -33.07 -0.82 5.27
CA GLN A 59 -32.23 -1.66 6.12
C GLN A 59 -32.98 -2.11 7.38
N LEU A 60 -33.67 -1.21 8.07
CA LEU A 60 -34.51 -1.56 9.22
C LEU A 60 -35.61 -2.56 8.85
N ALA A 61 -36.24 -2.39 7.68
CA ALA A 61 -37.21 -3.34 7.16
C ALA A 61 -36.56 -4.71 6.86
N SER A 62 -35.40 -4.73 6.21
CA SER A 62 -34.68 -5.97 5.90
C SER A 62 -34.24 -6.72 7.16
N ASP A 63 -33.71 -6.01 8.15
CA ASP A 63 -33.31 -6.58 9.44
C ASP A 63 -34.50 -7.13 10.21
N LEU A 64 -35.63 -6.40 10.22
CA LEU A 64 -36.86 -6.86 10.84
C LEU A 64 -37.38 -8.14 10.18
N ILE A 65 -37.52 -8.15 8.85
CA ILE A 65 -37.97 -9.33 8.08
C ILE A 65 -37.03 -10.51 8.34
N THR A 66 -35.72 -10.29 8.29
CA THR A 66 -34.71 -11.32 8.53
C THR A 66 -34.81 -11.89 9.94
N ARG A 67 -34.91 -11.03 10.96
CA ARG A 67 -35.01 -11.44 12.36
C ARG A 67 -36.25 -12.29 12.60
N GLU A 68 -37.39 -11.87 12.06
CA GLU A 68 -38.65 -12.59 12.20
C GLU A 68 -38.65 -13.93 11.47
N LEU A 69 -38.14 -13.96 10.24
CA LEU A 69 -38.16 -15.18 9.43
C LEU A 69 -37.11 -16.20 9.88
N ARG A 70 -35.94 -15.77 10.36
CA ARG A 70 -34.84 -16.68 10.77
C ARG A 70 -35.29 -17.76 11.74
N PHE A 71 -36.24 -17.47 12.62
CA PHE A 71 -36.71 -18.39 13.64
C PHE A 71 -38.13 -18.92 13.39
N ALA A 72 -38.71 -18.65 12.22
CA ALA A 72 -40.01 -19.18 11.85
C ALA A 72 -40.00 -20.71 11.76
N ASN A 73 -41.09 -21.35 12.18
CA ASN A 73 -41.24 -22.80 12.07
C ASN A 73 -41.88 -23.23 10.75
N LYS A 74 -42.55 -22.30 10.06
CA LYS A 74 -43.05 -22.48 8.71
C LYS A 74 -43.09 -21.14 8.00
N VAL A 75 -42.73 -21.18 6.72
CA VAL A 75 -42.68 -20.01 5.84
C VAL A 75 -43.35 -20.38 4.52
N ILE A 76 -44.25 -19.52 4.06
CA ILE A 76 -45.07 -19.69 2.86
C ILE A 76 -45.02 -18.40 2.05
N ILE A 77 -44.59 -18.48 0.80
CA ILE A 77 -44.60 -17.36 -0.14
C ILE A 77 -45.98 -17.33 -0.82
N LEU A 78 -46.62 -16.15 -0.83
CA LEU A 78 -47.95 -15.95 -1.41
C LEU A 78 -47.87 -15.00 -2.61
N PRO A 79 -48.67 -15.25 -3.67
CA PRO A 79 -48.70 -14.41 -4.86
C PRO A 79 -49.41 -13.07 -4.63
N ASP A 80 -50.35 -13.03 -3.68
CA ASP A 80 -51.20 -11.87 -3.42
C ASP A 80 -51.51 -11.75 -1.93
N ILE A 81 -51.87 -10.53 -1.49
CA ILE A 81 -52.34 -10.27 -0.13
C ILE A 81 -53.65 -11.02 0.11
N PRO A 82 -53.74 -11.89 1.14
CA PRO A 82 -54.97 -12.62 1.43
C PRO A 82 -56.15 -11.69 1.73
N SER A 83 -57.33 -12.01 1.19
CA SER A 83 -58.57 -11.28 1.50
C SER A 83 -59.00 -11.39 2.98
N ARG A 84 -58.44 -12.36 3.70
CA ARG A 84 -58.58 -12.52 5.16
C ARG A 84 -57.30 -13.12 5.72
N PHE A 85 -56.66 -12.42 6.66
CA PHE A 85 -55.50 -12.96 7.39
C PHE A 85 -55.94 -14.03 8.39
N ASP A 86 -55.17 -15.12 8.42
CA ASP A 86 -55.26 -16.12 9.48
C ASP A 86 -54.78 -15.49 10.80
N THR A 87 -55.58 -15.61 11.86
CA THR A 87 -55.26 -15.02 13.17
C THR A 87 -54.00 -15.59 13.79
N ASP A 88 -53.61 -16.81 13.41
CA ASP A 88 -52.48 -17.52 14.01
C ASP A 88 -51.19 -17.39 13.20
N LYS A 89 -51.23 -16.65 12.09
CA LYS A 89 -50.07 -16.45 11.22
C LYS A 89 -49.67 -15.00 11.15
N ARG A 90 -48.44 -14.79 10.74
CA ARG A 90 -47.82 -13.48 10.52
C ARG A 90 -47.57 -13.25 9.05
N TYR A 91 -47.63 -11.99 8.64
CA TYR A 91 -47.47 -11.60 7.24
C TYR A 91 -46.66 -10.32 7.12
N PHE A 92 -45.70 -10.30 6.19
CA PHE A 92 -45.19 -9.04 5.64
C PHE A 92 -45.76 -8.84 4.24
N TYR A 93 -46.21 -7.62 3.96
CA TYR A 93 -46.74 -7.19 2.68
C TYR A 93 -46.66 -5.66 2.54
N LEU A 94 -46.68 -5.16 1.31
CA LEU A 94 -46.90 -3.74 1.04
C LEU A 94 -48.39 -3.48 0.89
N ASP A 95 -48.90 -2.44 1.53
CA ASP A 95 -50.27 -1.97 1.26
C ASP A 95 -50.33 -1.09 0.01
N ASP A 96 -51.56 -0.75 -0.42
CA ASP A 96 -51.81 0.06 -1.62
C ASP A 96 -51.21 1.48 -1.53
N SER A 97 -50.79 1.93 -0.34
CA SER A 97 -50.18 3.24 -0.11
C SER A 97 -48.65 3.21 -0.11
N GLY A 98 -48.04 2.04 -0.36
CA GLY A 98 -46.59 1.86 -0.34
C GLY A 98 -46.03 1.78 1.09
N VAL A 99 -46.82 1.37 2.07
CA VAL A 99 -46.36 1.16 3.45
C VAL A 99 -46.12 -0.32 3.68
N LEU A 100 -44.92 -0.65 4.18
CA LEU A 100 -44.60 -2.00 4.63
C LEU A 100 -45.38 -2.34 5.91
N LYS A 101 -46.31 -3.28 5.80
CA LYS A 101 -47.12 -3.78 6.90
C LYS A 101 -46.55 -5.07 7.46
N HIS A 102 -46.65 -5.19 8.77
CA HIS A 102 -46.43 -6.43 9.49
C HIS A 102 -47.72 -6.80 10.24
N TYR A 103 -48.39 -7.84 9.77
CA TYR A 103 -49.48 -8.47 10.51
C TYR A 103 -48.89 -9.44 11.53
N LEU A 104 -49.08 -9.16 12.81
CA LEU A 104 -48.49 -9.90 13.94
C LEU A 104 -49.35 -11.10 14.40
N GLY A 105 -50.54 -11.28 13.82
CA GLY A 105 -51.55 -12.22 14.30
C GLY A 105 -52.69 -11.53 15.04
N HIS A 106 -53.79 -12.25 15.25
CA HIS A 106 -54.94 -11.86 16.09
C HIS A 106 -55.56 -10.49 15.75
N GLY A 107 -55.53 -10.08 14.48
CA GLY A 107 -56.05 -8.79 14.03
C GLY A 107 -55.09 -7.61 14.24
N ASN A 108 -53.90 -7.83 14.82
CA ASN A 108 -52.90 -6.79 15.03
C ASN A 108 -52.05 -6.59 13.78
N THR A 109 -52.15 -5.41 13.17
CA THR A 109 -51.29 -4.98 12.06
C THR A 109 -50.56 -3.71 12.49
N VAL A 110 -49.26 -3.67 12.24
CA VAL A 110 -48.41 -2.49 12.50
C VAL A 110 -47.70 -2.08 11.23
N ASP A 111 -47.31 -0.81 11.17
CA ASP A 111 -46.33 -0.35 10.20
C ASP A 111 -44.99 -0.91 10.63
N ALA A 112 -44.35 -1.72 9.79
CA ALA A 112 -43.19 -2.51 10.16
C ALA A 112 -42.03 -1.64 10.66
N VAL A 113 -41.92 -0.41 10.14
CA VAL A 113 -40.86 0.56 10.48
C VAL A 113 -41.39 1.79 11.25
N GLY A 114 -42.67 1.77 11.66
CA GLY A 114 -43.28 2.80 12.50
C GLY A 114 -43.31 4.22 11.88
N SER A 115 -43.20 5.25 12.73
CA SER A 115 -43.26 6.68 12.36
C SER A 115 -42.05 7.20 11.56
N LEU A 116 -41.10 6.34 11.23
CA LEU A 116 -39.91 6.68 10.43
C LEU A 116 -40.22 6.73 8.91
N ASN A 117 -41.44 6.37 8.49
CA ASN A 117 -41.89 6.39 7.09
C ASN A 117 -42.44 7.76 6.61
N ILE A 118 -42.18 8.87 7.30
CA ILE A 118 -42.71 10.17 6.89
C ILE A 118 -41.94 10.65 5.65
N GLY A 119 -42.56 10.58 4.47
CA GLY A 119 -41.96 11.02 3.20
C GLY A 119 -41.25 9.92 2.41
N ILE A 120 -41.34 8.65 2.83
CA ILE A 120 -40.70 7.49 2.19
C ILE A 120 -41.75 6.45 1.85
N GLN A 121 -41.73 5.97 0.61
CA GLN A 121 -42.61 4.89 0.13
C GLN A 121 -41.81 3.64 -0.18
N PHE A 122 -42.32 2.48 0.23
CA PHE A 122 -41.85 1.19 -0.24
C PHE A 122 -42.49 0.91 -1.61
N THR A 123 -41.65 0.74 -2.62
CA THR A 123 -42.06 0.60 -4.01
C THR A 123 -42.02 -0.84 -4.49
N ASP A 124 -41.23 -1.69 -3.83
CA ASP A 124 -41.14 -3.11 -4.16
C ASP A 124 -40.87 -3.96 -2.91
N LEU A 125 -41.43 -5.17 -2.92
CA LEU A 125 -41.18 -6.23 -1.94
C LEU A 125 -41.41 -7.56 -2.65
N ASN A 126 -40.39 -8.42 -2.66
CA ASN A 126 -40.49 -9.71 -3.31
C ASN A 126 -39.71 -10.79 -2.56
N PHE A 127 -40.27 -11.99 -2.45
CA PHE A 127 -39.70 -13.13 -1.76
C PHE A 127 -39.53 -14.31 -2.71
N LYS A 128 -38.36 -14.95 -2.65
CA LYS A 128 -38.01 -16.11 -3.50
C LYS A 128 -37.32 -17.20 -2.70
N LYS A 129 -37.76 -18.44 -2.88
CA LYS A 129 -37.06 -19.61 -2.34
C LYS A 129 -35.81 -19.90 -3.16
N THR A 130 -34.64 -19.91 -2.51
CA THR A 130 -33.36 -20.26 -3.17
C THR A 130 -32.89 -21.67 -2.82
N LYS A 131 -33.15 -22.11 -1.59
CA LYS A 131 -32.97 -23.49 -1.12
C LYS A 131 -34.16 -23.90 -0.27
N ASP A 132 -34.23 -25.19 0.09
CA ASP A 132 -35.31 -25.74 0.91
C ASP A 132 -35.55 -24.94 2.21
N ASP A 133 -34.49 -24.40 2.81
CA ASP A 133 -34.46 -23.64 4.07
C ASP A 133 -33.93 -22.21 3.93
N VAL A 134 -33.64 -21.73 2.71
CA VAL A 134 -33.13 -20.37 2.46
C VAL A 134 -34.10 -19.57 1.61
N LEU A 135 -34.56 -18.44 2.16
CA LEU A 135 -35.42 -17.46 1.49
C LEU A 135 -34.59 -16.22 1.13
N ALA A 136 -34.56 -15.86 -0.14
CA ALA A 136 -34.10 -14.56 -0.59
C ALA A 136 -35.28 -13.58 -0.66
N PHE A 137 -35.02 -12.30 -0.45
CA PHE A 137 -36.00 -11.25 -0.66
C PHE A 137 -35.35 -9.95 -1.11
N SER A 138 -36.08 -9.19 -1.91
CA SER A 138 -35.72 -7.84 -2.35
C SER A 138 -36.74 -6.84 -1.84
N LEU A 139 -36.28 -5.63 -1.56
CA LEU A 139 -37.11 -4.54 -1.08
C LEU A 139 -36.59 -3.22 -1.65
N ALA A 140 -37.50 -2.37 -2.14
CA ALA A 140 -37.18 -1.04 -2.63
C ALA A 140 -37.95 0.05 -1.88
N THR A 141 -37.26 1.16 -1.60
CA THR A 141 -37.79 2.39 -1.01
C THR A 141 -37.51 3.57 -1.93
N ALA A 142 -38.38 4.57 -1.92
CA ALA A 142 -38.25 5.79 -2.69
C ALA A 142 -38.73 7.00 -1.89
N SER A 143 -38.05 8.13 -2.10
CA SER A 143 -38.49 9.48 -1.75
C SER A 143 -38.54 10.34 -3.03
N ASP A 144 -38.87 11.62 -2.88
CA ASP A 144 -38.93 12.57 -4.01
C ASP A 144 -37.59 12.73 -4.76
N PHE A 145 -36.45 12.40 -4.11
CA PHE A 145 -35.11 12.66 -4.65
C PHE A 145 -34.19 11.45 -4.73
N SER A 146 -34.52 10.33 -4.10
CA SER A 146 -33.66 9.14 -4.08
C SER A 146 -34.50 7.86 -4.03
N ASP A 147 -34.04 6.85 -4.74
CA ASP A 147 -34.47 5.47 -4.61
C ASP A 147 -33.36 4.64 -3.96
N PHE A 148 -33.75 3.52 -3.34
CA PHE A 148 -32.81 2.54 -2.82
C PHE A 148 -33.45 1.16 -2.84
N SER A 149 -32.66 0.14 -3.17
CA SER A 149 -33.09 -1.26 -3.10
C SER A 149 -32.06 -2.09 -2.35
N THR A 150 -32.54 -3.09 -1.62
CA THR A 150 -31.71 -4.06 -0.91
C THR A 150 -32.16 -5.47 -1.24
N ASP A 151 -31.18 -6.35 -1.44
CA ASP A 151 -31.38 -7.79 -1.55
C ASP A 151 -30.83 -8.46 -0.29
N SER A 152 -31.56 -9.42 0.25
CA SER A 152 -31.18 -10.12 1.47
C SER A 152 -31.59 -11.58 1.39
N ALA A 153 -30.91 -12.42 2.17
CA ALA A 153 -31.23 -13.84 2.26
C ALA A 153 -31.17 -14.30 3.70
N VAL A 154 -32.18 -15.08 4.09
CA VAL A 154 -32.33 -15.61 5.44
C VAL A 154 -32.46 -17.13 5.38
N GLN A 155 -31.59 -17.81 6.14
CA GLN A 155 -31.77 -19.22 6.43
C GLN A 155 -32.75 -19.37 7.59
N ILE A 156 -33.79 -20.19 7.40
CA ILE A 156 -34.83 -20.48 8.39
C ILE A 156 -34.35 -21.63 9.26
N LEU A 157 -33.98 -21.34 10.51
CA LEU A 157 -33.30 -22.30 11.39
C LEU A 157 -34.24 -23.29 12.07
N ASN A 158 -35.54 -22.97 12.14
CA ASN A 158 -36.52 -23.68 12.96
C ASN A 158 -37.55 -24.49 12.15
N LEU A 159 -37.28 -24.77 10.87
CA LEU A 159 -38.11 -25.68 10.08
C LEU A 159 -38.05 -27.09 10.69
N LEU A 160 -39.22 -27.71 10.87
CA LEU A 160 -39.30 -29.08 11.38
C LEU A 160 -38.59 -30.05 10.42
N LYS A 161 -38.02 -31.13 10.95
CA LYS A 161 -37.25 -32.08 10.15
C LYS A 161 -38.10 -32.66 9.01
N GLY A 162 -37.78 -32.28 7.77
CA GLY A 162 -38.49 -32.67 6.55
C GLY A 162 -39.35 -31.57 5.93
N ASP A 163 -39.60 -30.47 6.64
CA ASP A 163 -40.31 -29.30 6.12
C ASP A 163 -39.38 -28.42 5.27
N LYS A 164 -40.00 -27.63 4.39
CA LYS A 164 -39.34 -26.71 3.44
C LYS A 164 -40.16 -25.42 3.34
N ILE A 165 -39.53 -24.35 2.87
CA ILE A 165 -40.25 -23.13 2.48
C ILE A 165 -41.27 -23.48 1.37
N ASP A 166 -42.53 -23.13 1.62
CA ASP A 166 -43.66 -23.40 0.73
C ASP A 166 -43.80 -22.28 -0.31
N ASP A 167 -43.56 -22.62 -1.57
CA ASP A 167 -43.71 -21.74 -2.74
C ASP A 167 -44.75 -22.29 -3.73
N VAL A 168 -45.56 -23.26 -3.33
CA VAL A 168 -46.47 -24.00 -4.23
C VAL A 168 -47.59 -23.10 -4.75
N ARG A 169 -47.88 -22.01 -4.04
CA ARG A 169 -48.92 -21.04 -4.41
C ARG A 169 -48.46 -20.01 -5.45
N LEU A 170 -47.18 -19.97 -5.78
CA LEU A 170 -46.66 -19.07 -6.81
C LEU A 170 -46.96 -19.63 -8.20
N ILE A 171 -47.46 -18.76 -9.08
CA ILE A 171 -47.67 -19.06 -10.50
C ILE A 171 -46.31 -19.17 -11.20
N ASP A 172 -45.39 -18.28 -10.86
CA ASP A 172 -44.00 -18.26 -11.31
C ASP A 172 -43.06 -18.28 -10.10
N LYS A 173 -42.44 -19.43 -9.85
CA LYS A 173 -41.50 -19.61 -8.73
C LYS A 173 -40.20 -18.84 -8.94
N ASP A 174 -39.86 -18.52 -10.18
CA ASP A 174 -38.65 -17.77 -10.50
C ASP A 174 -38.86 -16.27 -10.28
N ALA A 175 -40.08 -15.77 -10.50
CA ALA A 175 -40.45 -14.39 -10.19
C ALA A 175 -40.57 -14.13 -8.68
N GLY A 176 -40.99 -15.12 -7.89
CA GLY A 176 -41.23 -14.94 -6.45
C GLY A 176 -42.65 -14.46 -6.14
N GLY A 177 -42.88 -13.98 -4.92
CA GLY A 177 -44.17 -13.41 -4.51
C GLY A 177 -44.03 -12.23 -3.54
N PRO A 178 -44.99 -11.28 -3.56
CA PRO A 178 -44.90 -10.02 -2.81
C PRO A 178 -45.27 -10.15 -1.33
N VAL A 179 -45.73 -11.32 -0.89
CA VAL A 179 -46.20 -11.54 0.48
C VAL A 179 -45.53 -12.77 1.06
N ILE A 180 -44.96 -12.61 2.26
CA ILE A 180 -44.44 -13.74 3.04
C ILE A 180 -45.37 -13.97 4.23
N CYS A 181 -45.80 -15.22 4.37
CA CYS A 181 -46.58 -15.70 5.49
C CYS A 181 -45.71 -16.63 6.32
N TYR A 182 -45.70 -16.47 7.64
CA TYR A 182 -44.94 -17.33 8.52
C TYR A 182 -45.64 -17.53 9.87
N TYR A 183 -45.25 -18.56 10.61
CA TYR A 183 -45.66 -18.70 12.00
C TYR A 183 -44.55 -19.34 12.84
N TYR A 184 -44.55 -18.99 14.12
CA TYR A 184 -43.80 -19.69 15.15
C TYR A 184 -44.68 -20.82 15.68
N SER A 185 -44.06 -21.96 15.97
CA SER A 185 -44.73 -23.10 16.60
C SER A 185 -45.38 -22.64 17.89
N ASP A 186 -46.54 -23.21 18.21
CA ASP A 186 -47.32 -22.80 19.39
C ASP A 186 -46.54 -23.01 20.70
N ASN A 187 -45.42 -23.74 20.68
CA ASN A 187 -44.53 -23.99 21.80
C ASN A 187 -43.29 -23.06 21.86
N GLU A 188 -43.17 -22.02 21.03
CA GLU A 188 -42.00 -21.13 21.04
C GLU A 188 -42.04 -20.15 22.23
N LYS A 189 -40.90 -19.96 22.92
CA LYS A 189 -40.83 -19.29 24.23
C LYS A 189 -39.51 -18.54 24.40
N ARG A 190 -39.28 -17.49 23.60
CA ARG A 190 -37.99 -16.80 23.57
C ARG A 190 -38.10 -15.31 23.83
N ILE A 191 -37.23 -14.78 24.69
CA ILE A 191 -36.95 -13.34 24.72
C ILE A 191 -35.81 -13.08 23.73
N THR A 192 -36.01 -12.18 22.78
CA THR A 192 -35.03 -11.81 21.74
C THR A 192 -34.33 -10.50 22.06
N ARG A 193 -34.93 -9.67 22.91
CA ARG A 193 -34.31 -8.46 23.45
C ARG A 193 -34.90 -8.14 24.80
N PHE A 194 -34.05 -7.71 25.72
CA PHE A 194 -34.45 -7.13 26.99
C PHE A 194 -33.67 -5.85 27.18
N ALA A 195 -34.35 -4.74 27.45
CA ALA A 195 -33.71 -3.44 27.66
C ALA A 195 -34.51 -2.57 28.62
N PHE A 196 -33.87 -1.55 29.19
CA PHE A 196 -34.56 -0.42 29.81
C PHE A 196 -34.35 0.79 28.92
N ARG A 197 -35.36 1.15 28.14
CA ARG A 197 -35.27 2.28 27.22
C ARG A 197 -35.47 3.60 27.95
N ILE A 198 -34.77 4.64 27.50
CA ILE A 198 -34.87 5.98 28.08
C ILE A 198 -36.28 6.59 27.94
N ASP A 199 -37.01 6.27 26.88
CA ASP A 199 -38.37 6.79 26.66
C ASP A 199 -39.40 6.19 27.64
N GLU A 200 -39.14 4.99 28.14
CA GLU A 200 -39.96 4.30 29.14
C GLU A 200 -39.46 4.58 30.57
N ASN A 201 -38.19 4.93 30.72
CA ASN A 201 -37.52 5.20 32.00
C ASN A 201 -36.71 6.51 31.92
N PRO A 202 -37.35 7.70 31.98
CA PRO A 202 -36.69 8.99 31.77
C PRO A 202 -35.58 9.34 32.78
N GLY A 203 -35.51 8.62 33.90
CA GLY A 203 -34.42 8.75 34.87
C GLY A 203 -33.11 8.07 34.47
N LEU A 204 -33.10 7.31 33.37
CA LEU A 204 -31.88 6.71 32.85
C LEU A 204 -31.09 7.71 31.98
N PRO A 205 -29.76 7.79 32.11
CA PRO A 205 -28.94 8.66 31.29
C PRO A 205 -28.84 8.20 29.83
N LYS A 206 -29.13 6.92 29.57
CA LYS A 206 -29.22 6.28 28.24
C LYS A 206 -30.00 4.97 28.35
N THR A 207 -30.42 4.41 27.22
CA THR A 207 -30.96 3.05 27.15
C THR A 207 -29.93 2.05 27.70
N VAL A 208 -30.39 1.14 28.58
CA VAL A 208 -29.59 0.06 29.15
C VAL A 208 -30.01 -1.24 28.49
N GLU A 209 -29.13 -1.85 27.69
CA GLU A 209 -29.38 -3.16 27.09
C GLU A 209 -29.12 -4.28 28.10
N GLY A 210 -29.90 -5.36 28.00
CA GLY A 210 -29.72 -6.60 28.74
C GLY A 210 -28.81 -7.57 27.98
N TYR A 211 -27.83 -8.12 28.68
CA TYR A 211 -26.86 -9.07 28.14
C TYR A 211 -27.28 -10.50 28.51
N PHE A 212 -27.44 -11.35 27.50
CA PHE A 212 -27.69 -12.77 27.72
C PHE A 212 -26.39 -13.45 28.16
N THR A 213 -26.29 -13.82 29.44
CA THR A 213 -25.14 -14.55 30.01
C THR A 213 -25.29 -16.07 29.94
N GLY A 214 -26.46 -16.52 29.52
CA GLY A 214 -26.84 -17.90 29.23
C GLY A 214 -28.09 -17.89 28.34
N GLU A 215 -28.60 -19.07 27.97
CA GLU A 215 -29.80 -19.17 27.11
C GLU A 215 -31.03 -18.51 27.74
N PHE A 216 -31.12 -18.55 29.07
CA PHE A 216 -32.25 -18.04 29.85
C PHE A 216 -31.85 -17.05 30.96
N ASP A 217 -30.60 -16.57 30.95
CA ASP A 217 -30.10 -15.66 31.98
C ASP A 217 -29.72 -14.32 31.35
N ILE A 218 -30.30 -13.24 31.86
CA ILE A 218 -30.14 -11.88 31.35
C ILE A 218 -29.63 -10.99 32.48
N VAL A 219 -28.55 -10.25 32.23
CA VAL A 219 -28.00 -9.28 33.17
C VAL A 219 -28.04 -7.88 32.56
N CYS A 220 -28.60 -6.92 33.28
CA CYS A 220 -28.58 -5.51 32.91
C CYS A 220 -27.66 -4.74 33.86
N TYR A 221 -26.79 -3.90 33.31
CA TYR A 221 -25.88 -3.07 34.12
C TYR A 221 -26.33 -1.62 34.13
N VAL A 222 -26.73 -1.11 35.30
CA VAL A 222 -27.18 0.28 35.50
C VAL A 222 -26.11 1.08 36.24
N GLN A 223 -26.07 2.40 36.05
CA GLN A 223 -25.15 3.24 36.81
C GLN A 223 -25.54 3.25 38.30
N SER A 224 -24.55 3.28 39.19
CA SER A 224 -24.82 3.37 40.62
C SER A 224 -25.67 4.61 40.94
N GLY A 225 -26.69 4.41 41.80
CA GLY A 225 -27.70 5.42 42.12
C GLY A 225 -28.92 5.43 41.20
N THR A 226 -29.00 4.55 40.19
CA THR A 226 -30.22 4.33 39.41
C THR A 226 -31.33 3.77 40.31
N ASP A 227 -32.55 4.32 40.23
CA ASP A 227 -33.69 3.76 40.98
C ASP A 227 -34.18 2.46 40.34
N VAL A 228 -33.61 1.32 40.78
CA VAL A 228 -33.98 -0.01 40.28
C VAL A 228 -35.31 -0.53 40.82
N LYS A 229 -36.00 0.21 41.70
CA LYS A 229 -37.24 -0.26 42.33
C LYS A 229 -38.47 -0.14 41.43
N LYS A 230 -38.37 0.61 40.33
CA LYS A 230 -39.49 0.89 39.45
C LYS A 230 -39.05 1.07 38.00
N LEU A 231 -38.40 0.05 37.43
CA LEU A 231 -38.01 0.06 36.02
C LEU A 231 -39.06 -0.64 35.16
N ILE A 232 -39.34 -0.06 34.00
CA ILE A 232 -40.21 -0.63 32.95
C ILE A 232 -39.31 -1.30 31.91
N PRO A 233 -39.32 -2.64 31.81
CA PRO A 233 -38.53 -3.33 30.79
C PRO A 233 -39.22 -3.27 29.43
N HIS A 234 -38.41 -3.01 28.41
CA HIS A 234 -38.72 -3.26 27.00
C HIS A 234 -38.34 -4.70 26.67
N ILE A 235 -39.33 -5.54 26.34
CA ILE A 235 -39.10 -6.94 26.05
C ILE A 235 -39.62 -7.25 24.65
N GLU A 236 -38.73 -7.64 23.75
CA GLU A 236 -39.10 -8.24 22.47
C GLU A 236 -39.06 -9.76 22.67
N HIS A 237 -40.15 -10.46 22.34
CA HIS A 237 -40.26 -11.90 22.60
C HIS A 237 -41.13 -12.64 21.58
N THR A 238 -40.98 -13.96 21.57
CA THR A 238 -41.83 -14.94 20.88
C THR A 238 -42.47 -15.85 21.93
N GLY A 239 -43.80 -15.86 21.98
CA GLY A 239 -44.63 -16.52 22.98
C GLY A 239 -46.00 -15.82 23.05
N GLU A 240 -47.00 -16.43 23.71
CA GLU A 240 -48.33 -15.82 23.88
C GLU A 240 -48.29 -14.62 24.83
N LYS A 241 -47.58 -14.74 25.96
CA LYS A 241 -47.43 -13.67 26.96
C LYS A 241 -46.24 -13.89 27.86
N ILE A 242 -45.88 -12.85 28.61
CA ILE A 242 -44.87 -12.92 29.66
C ILE A 242 -45.51 -12.62 31.01
N ILE A 243 -45.19 -13.43 32.01
CA ILE A 243 -45.65 -13.26 33.39
C ILE A 243 -44.44 -13.09 34.28
N SER A 244 -44.46 -12.11 35.18
CA SER A 244 -43.46 -12.01 36.24
C SER A 244 -44.13 -11.59 37.55
N ASN A 245 -43.72 -12.20 38.67
CA ASN A 245 -44.37 -12.06 39.99
C ASN A 245 -45.90 -12.29 39.96
N GLY A 246 -46.37 -13.19 39.09
CA GLY A 246 -47.79 -13.50 38.92
C GLY A 246 -48.60 -12.41 38.20
N ILE A 247 -47.96 -11.36 37.67
CA ILE A 247 -48.58 -10.28 36.91
C ILE A 247 -48.14 -10.39 35.45
N GLU A 248 -49.10 -10.32 34.53
CA GLU A 248 -48.83 -10.26 33.09
C GLU A 248 -48.09 -8.96 32.75
N GLN A 249 -47.01 -9.08 31.98
CA GLN A 249 -46.23 -7.94 31.52
C GLN A 249 -47.01 -7.23 30.41
N ILE A 250 -47.26 -5.93 30.62
CA ILE A 250 -47.86 -5.05 29.63
C ILE A 250 -46.74 -4.13 29.13
N PRO A 251 -46.41 -4.16 27.83
CA PRO A 251 -45.36 -3.32 27.26
C PRO A 251 -45.54 -1.85 27.63
N ARG A 252 -44.43 -1.18 28.00
CA ARG A 252 -44.37 0.24 28.37
C ARG A 252 -45.15 0.63 29.64
N VAL A 253 -45.82 -0.31 30.31
CA VAL A 253 -46.70 -0.02 31.46
C VAL A 253 -46.24 -0.72 32.73
N THR A 254 -45.98 -2.03 32.67
CA THR A 254 -45.69 -2.79 33.88
C THR A 254 -44.27 -2.49 34.36
N SER A 255 -44.16 -1.86 35.54
CA SER A 255 -42.89 -1.60 36.22
C SER A 255 -42.57 -2.68 37.25
N TYR A 256 -41.30 -3.06 37.38
CA TYR A 256 -40.83 -4.04 38.35
C TYR A 256 -39.75 -3.49 39.27
N ASN A 257 -39.59 -4.14 40.43
CA ASN A 257 -38.53 -3.87 41.39
C ASN A 257 -37.40 -4.89 41.20
N PHE A 258 -36.28 -4.43 40.65
CA PHE A 258 -35.10 -5.24 40.37
C PHE A 258 -34.03 -5.18 41.48
N THR A 259 -34.40 -4.85 42.72
CA THR A 259 -33.48 -4.93 43.86
C THR A 259 -32.95 -6.36 44.07
N ASN A 260 -33.72 -7.37 43.65
CA ASN A 260 -33.30 -8.76 43.58
C ASN A 260 -33.56 -9.29 42.16
N PRO A 261 -32.88 -10.37 41.71
CA PRO A 261 -33.18 -11.02 40.44
C PRO A 261 -34.67 -11.38 40.31
N LEU A 262 -35.24 -11.18 39.12
CA LEU A 262 -36.63 -11.48 38.80
C LEU A 262 -36.73 -12.58 37.75
N VAL A 263 -37.75 -13.42 37.86
CA VAL A 263 -38.05 -14.45 36.87
C VAL A 263 -39.16 -13.94 35.94
N PHE A 264 -38.89 -13.96 34.64
CA PHE A 264 -39.86 -13.69 33.58
C PHE A 264 -40.23 -15.01 32.89
N THR A 265 -41.45 -15.48 33.13
CA THR A 265 -41.99 -16.70 32.53
C THR A 265 -42.62 -16.38 31.19
N VAL A 266 -42.01 -16.85 30.11
CA VAL A 266 -42.60 -16.78 28.76
C VAL A 266 -43.56 -17.95 28.62
N VAL A 267 -44.83 -17.65 28.40
CA VAL A 267 -45.88 -18.63 28.16
C VAL A 267 -46.07 -18.76 26.65
N ALA A 268 -45.91 -19.96 26.12
CA ALA A 268 -46.22 -20.27 24.73
C ALA A 268 -47.73 -20.47 24.55
N LYS A 269 -48.20 -20.46 23.29
CA LYS A 269 -49.60 -20.65 22.94
C LYS A 269 -50.13 -22.06 23.24
N ASP A 270 -49.26 -23.07 23.27
CA ASP A 270 -49.60 -24.43 23.72
C ASP A 270 -49.70 -24.54 25.25
N GLY A 271 -49.46 -23.44 25.98
CA GLY A 271 -49.48 -23.36 27.44
C GLY A 271 -48.19 -23.81 28.11
N SER A 272 -47.19 -24.29 27.37
CA SER A 272 -45.87 -24.57 27.93
C SER A 272 -45.17 -23.28 28.34
N THR A 273 -44.21 -23.37 29.25
CA THR A 273 -43.52 -22.19 29.81
C THR A 273 -42.01 -22.37 29.85
N VAL A 274 -41.28 -21.25 29.83
CA VAL A 274 -39.84 -21.20 30.12
C VAL A 274 -39.56 -19.96 30.96
N ASP A 275 -38.62 -20.08 31.88
CA ASP A 275 -38.27 -19.02 32.82
C ASP A 275 -36.97 -18.35 32.39
N TYR A 276 -37.00 -17.03 32.30
CA TYR A 276 -35.81 -16.18 32.12
C TYR A 276 -35.45 -15.50 33.44
N ASN A 277 -34.23 -15.70 33.92
CA ASN A 277 -33.72 -14.99 35.09
C ASN A 277 -33.14 -13.65 34.66
N VAL A 278 -33.69 -12.57 35.20
CA VAL A 278 -33.23 -11.20 34.92
C VAL A 278 -32.63 -10.59 36.18
N GLU A 279 -31.35 -10.25 36.12
CA GLU A 279 -30.63 -9.58 37.20
C GLU A 279 -30.23 -8.17 36.78
N VAL A 280 -30.42 -7.19 37.66
CA VAL A 280 -29.93 -5.81 37.46
C VAL A 280 -28.80 -5.55 38.44
N LYS A 281 -27.62 -5.20 37.91
CA LYS A 281 -26.42 -4.90 38.69
C LYS A 281 -26.07 -3.42 38.57
N GLU A 282 -25.81 -2.78 39.70
CA GLU A 282 -25.22 -1.44 39.71
C GLU A 282 -23.72 -1.51 39.41
N ILE A 283 -23.26 -0.62 38.54
CA ILE A 283 -21.84 -0.46 38.19
C ILE A 283 -21.39 0.99 38.37
N ILE A 284 -20.12 1.16 38.75
CA ILE A 284 -19.48 2.47 38.92
C ILE A 284 -19.01 3.02 37.56
N GLY A 285 -18.69 2.13 36.62
CA GLY A 285 -18.26 2.46 35.26
C GLY A 285 -18.13 1.19 34.42
N GLN A 286 -17.70 1.32 33.17
CA GLN A 286 -17.45 0.19 32.26
C GLN A 286 -16.01 0.17 31.77
N PRO A 287 -15.44 -1.02 31.51
CA PRO A 287 -14.09 -1.10 30.99
C PRO A 287 -14.00 -0.44 29.61
N SER A 288 -12.79 -0.10 29.21
CA SER A 288 -12.47 0.47 27.91
C SER A 288 -11.13 -0.06 27.43
N ALA A 289 -10.71 0.36 26.24
CA ALA A 289 -9.41 0.05 25.67
C ALA A 289 -8.81 1.28 24.99
N THR A 290 -7.48 1.37 25.01
CA THR A 290 -6.68 2.32 24.26
C THR A 290 -5.66 1.58 23.40
N ASN A 291 -4.95 2.28 22.52
CA ASN A 291 -3.94 1.70 21.61
C ASN A 291 -4.47 0.49 20.82
N VAL A 292 -5.76 0.51 20.47
CA VAL A 292 -6.34 -0.55 19.64
C VAL A 292 -5.74 -0.42 18.26
N GLY A 293 -5.16 -1.49 17.74
CA GLY A 293 -4.51 -1.47 16.45
C GLY A 293 -4.20 -2.85 15.91
N ILE A 294 -3.53 -2.85 14.77
CA ILE A 294 -3.10 -4.06 14.07
C ILE A 294 -1.59 -4.05 13.97
N LYS A 295 -0.98 -5.13 14.45
CA LYS A 295 0.43 -5.43 14.22
C LYS A 295 0.54 -6.53 13.16
N THR A 296 1.40 -6.33 12.17
CA THR A 296 1.73 -7.39 11.22
C THR A 296 2.93 -8.17 11.74
N ASN A 297 2.81 -9.49 11.78
CA ASN A 297 3.91 -10.38 12.11
C ASN A 297 4.02 -11.45 11.02
N SER A 298 5.21 -11.64 10.46
CA SER A 298 5.45 -12.63 9.42
C SER A 298 6.76 -13.35 9.69
N LYS A 299 6.93 -14.54 9.10
CA LYS A 299 8.09 -15.43 9.33
C LYS A 299 9.45 -14.77 9.04
N ASP A 300 9.47 -13.69 8.26
CA ASP A 300 10.67 -12.99 7.81
C ASP A 300 10.77 -11.52 8.32
N ASN A 301 10.13 -11.19 9.45
CA ASN A 301 10.03 -9.81 9.97
C ASN A 301 9.40 -8.82 8.96
N ASN A 302 8.50 -9.30 8.11
CA ASN A 302 7.73 -8.46 7.19
C ASN A 302 6.57 -7.77 7.94
N PHE A 303 6.55 -6.44 7.89
CA PHE A 303 5.57 -5.57 8.54
C PHE A 303 4.40 -5.20 7.64
N ILE A 304 4.52 -5.46 6.36
CA ILE A 304 3.53 -5.11 5.36
C ILE A 304 2.34 -6.07 5.44
N PRO A 305 1.10 -5.58 5.59
CA PRO A 305 -0.10 -6.43 5.69
C PRO A 305 -0.45 -7.10 4.37
N SER A 306 0.00 -8.33 4.13
CA SER A 306 -0.39 -9.14 2.98
C SER A 306 -1.48 -10.17 3.34
N GLU A 307 -2.14 -10.75 2.34
CA GLU A 307 -3.21 -11.74 2.56
C GLU A 307 -2.72 -13.04 3.23
N ASP A 308 -1.42 -13.29 3.22
CA ASP A 308 -0.73 -14.43 3.83
C ASP A 308 0.01 -14.07 5.13
N ALA A 309 0.01 -12.79 5.54
CA ALA A 309 0.61 -12.35 6.79
C ALA A 309 -0.29 -12.68 8.01
N LEU A 310 0.34 -12.95 9.16
CA LEU A 310 -0.38 -13.01 10.43
C LEU A 310 -0.59 -11.57 10.92
N LEU A 311 -1.86 -11.18 11.08
CA LEU A 311 -2.25 -9.94 11.70
C LEU A 311 -2.62 -10.20 13.15
N GLU A 312 -1.91 -9.53 14.06
CA GLU A 312 -2.12 -9.60 15.50
C GLU A 312 -2.94 -8.39 15.95
N GLY A 313 -4.06 -8.64 16.61
CA GLY A 313 -4.87 -7.60 17.22
C GLY A 313 -4.24 -7.15 18.53
N MET A 314 -4.03 -5.84 18.71
CA MET A 314 -3.41 -5.31 19.92
C MET A 314 -4.27 -4.21 20.55
N TYR A 315 -4.21 -4.10 21.88
CA TYR A 315 -4.86 -3.05 22.65
C TYR A 315 -4.26 -2.98 24.07
N THR A 316 -4.54 -1.88 24.77
CA THR A 316 -4.28 -1.70 26.20
C THR A 316 -5.61 -1.66 26.94
N TYR A 317 -5.84 -2.59 27.86
CA TYR A 317 -7.04 -2.61 28.69
C TYR A 317 -7.08 -1.44 29.68
N VAL A 318 -8.26 -0.83 29.82
CA VAL A 318 -8.52 0.25 30.77
C VAL A 318 -9.65 -0.19 31.70
N SER A 319 -9.30 -0.46 32.96
CA SER A 319 -10.25 -0.84 34.00
C SER A 319 -11.22 0.30 34.34
N ASN A 320 -12.46 -0.07 34.64
CA ASN A 320 -13.47 0.82 35.23
C ASN A 320 -13.27 1.08 36.73
N ASN A 321 -12.36 0.36 37.36
CA ASN A 321 -12.07 0.45 38.78
C ASN A 321 -10.60 0.80 38.98
N HIS A 322 -10.32 2.07 39.29
CA HIS A 322 -8.96 2.54 39.56
C HIS A 322 -8.26 1.79 40.70
N SER A 323 -9.01 1.14 41.59
CA SER A 323 -8.46 0.33 42.69
C SER A 323 -8.10 -1.10 42.26
N ASN A 324 -8.54 -1.55 41.08
CA ASN A 324 -8.20 -2.85 40.52
C ASN A 324 -7.96 -2.73 39.00
N PRO A 325 -6.77 -2.26 38.59
CA PRO A 325 -6.43 -2.05 37.18
C PRO A 325 -6.37 -3.36 36.37
N ASP A 326 -6.01 -4.48 36.99
CA ASP A 326 -5.84 -5.79 36.34
C ASP A 326 -7.12 -6.65 36.39
N ASN A 327 -8.28 -6.00 36.22
CA ASN A 327 -9.59 -6.66 36.28
C ASN A 327 -10.09 -7.17 34.92
N GLU A 328 -9.23 -7.37 33.94
CA GLU A 328 -9.63 -7.91 32.63
C GLU A 328 -9.99 -9.40 32.73
N GLY A 329 -11.12 -9.76 32.10
CA GLY A 329 -11.60 -11.12 31.90
C GLY A 329 -11.53 -11.51 30.41
N ASP A 330 -12.52 -12.28 29.94
CA ASP A 330 -12.56 -12.76 28.55
C ASP A 330 -13.10 -11.67 27.61
N SER A 331 -12.22 -10.75 27.18
CA SER A 331 -12.53 -9.70 26.20
C SER A 331 -12.92 -10.28 24.84
N LEU A 332 -13.81 -9.58 24.13
CA LEU A 332 -14.34 -10.03 22.84
C LEU A 332 -13.65 -9.31 21.68
N TYR A 333 -13.39 -10.03 20.60
CA TYR A 333 -12.66 -9.50 19.44
C TYR A 333 -13.50 -9.56 18.17
N GLN A 334 -13.24 -8.64 17.25
CA GLN A 334 -13.90 -8.61 15.96
C GLN A 334 -13.00 -8.00 14.89
N TRP A 335 -12.83 -8.75 13.80
CA TRP A 335 -12.20 -8.27 12.59
C TRP A 335 -13.24 -7.94 11.54
N GLN A 336 -13.09 -6.78 10.93
CA GLN A 336 -13.98 -6.26 9.90
C GLN A 336 -13.21 -5.92 8.64
N TYR A 337 -13.85 -6.09 7.48
CA TYR A 337 -13.33 -5.60 6.21
C TYR A 337 -14.33 -4.72 5.47
N SER A 338 -13.82 -3.86 4.59
CA SER A 338 -14.58 -3.00 3.69
C SER A 338 -13.90 -2.90 2.32
N GLU A 339 -14.69 -2.55 1.31
CA GLU A 339 -14.23 -2.27 -0.06
C GLU A 339 -13.44 -0.95 -0.15
N SER A 340 -13.57 -0.09 0.86
CA SER A 340 -12.91 1.22 0.93
C SER A 340 -12.49 1.54 2.37
N GLU A 341 -11.81 2.67 2.58
CA GLU A 341 -11.50 3.18 3.94
C GLU A 341 -12.76 3.56 4.74
N ASP A 342 -13.92 3.63 4.09
CA ASP A 342 -15.20 3.82 4.76
C ASP A 342 -15.71 2.51 5.38
N PHE A 343 -15.81 2.49 6.70
CA PHE A 343 -16.34 1.37 7.50
C PHE A 343 -17.75 1.63 8.03
N SER A 344 -18.56 2.41 7.31
CA SER A 344 -19.98 2.61 7.60
C SER A 344 -20.81 1.34 7.38
N ASN A 345 -20.41 0.47 6.43
CA ASN A 345 -21.06 -0.84 6.19
C ASN A 345 -20.04 -1.99 6.06
N PRO A 346 -19.37 -2.36 7.16
CA PRO A 346 -18.30 -3.33 7.13
C PRO A 346 -18.83 -4.77 7.26
N LYS A 347 -18.03 -5.74 6.78
CA LYS A 347 -18.32 -7.18 6.95
C LYS A 347 -17.40 -7.78 8.00
N VAL A 348 -17.98 -8.48 8.98
CA VAL A 348 -17.23 -9.24 9.99
C VAL A 348 -16.71 -10.54 9.38
N PHE A 349 -15.44 -10.87 9.61
CA PHE A 349 -14.84 -12.10 9.07
C PHE A 349 -14.08 -12.96 10.09
N ALA A 350 -13.69 -12.41 11.25
CA ALA A 350 -13.07 -13.20 12.32
C ALA A 350 -13.36 -12.61 13.71
N THR A 351 -13.23 -13.45 14.74
CA THR A 351 -13.46 -13.09 16.16
C THR A 351 -12.33 -13.56 17.08
N SER A 352 -11.22 -14.04 16.53
CA SER A 352 -9.97 -14.27 17.25
C SER A 352 -9.20 -12.97 17.38
N ILE A 353 -8.28 -12.90 18.35
CA ILE A 353 -7.37 -11.76 18.49
C ILE A 353 -6.45 -11.65 17.26
N ASP A 354 -5.92 -12.77 16.78
CA ASP A 354 -5.05 -12.84 15.61
C ASP A 354 -5.74 -13.49 14.41
N VAL A 355 -5.39 -13.10 13.18
CA VAL A 355 -6.01 -13.60 11.94
C VAL A 355 -5.02 -13.63 10.77
N VAL A 356 -5.28 -14.49 9.78
CA VAL A 356 -4.65 -14.41 8.44
C VAL A 356 -5.74 -13.98 7.44
N PRO A 357 -5.62 -12.81 6.78
CA PRO A 357 -6.69 -12.21 5.99
C PRO A 357 -6.77 -12.76 4.55
N GLN A 358 -6.87 -14.08 4.41
CA GLN A 358 -6.88 -14.76 3.10
C GLN A 358 -8.03 -14.28 2.20
N GLY A 359 -7.73 -13.96 0.93
CA GLY A 359 -8.73 -13.55 -0.05
C GLY A 359 -9.24 -12.11 0.13
N LEU A 360 -8.57 -11.31 0.97
CA LEU A 360 -8.91 -9.90 1.22
C LEU A 360 -7.97 -8.93 0.50
N VAL A 361 -7.20 -9.36 -0.50
CA VAL A 361 -6.31 -8.47 -1.28
C VAL A 361 -7.07 -7.25 -1.78
N GLY A 362 -6.51 -6.08 -1.47
CA GLY A 362 -7.02 -4.77 -1.80
C GLY A 362 -8.18 -4.26 -0.98
N LYS A 363 -8.75 -5.09 -0.10
CA LYS A 363 -9.74 -4.68 0.89
C LYS A 363 -9.03 -3.96 2.03
N TYR A 364 -9.82 -3.16 2.75
CA TYR A 364 -9.40 -2.52 3.97
C TYR A 364 -9.89 -3.35 5.15
N VAL A 365 -9.07 -3.50 6.19
CA VAL A 365 -9.43 -4.21 7.42
C VAL A 365 -9.20 -3.34 8.66
N ARG A 366 -9.97 -3.60 9.71
CA ARG A 366 -9.76 -3.03 11.05
C ARG A 366 -9.99 -4.08 12.12
N PHE A 367 -9.24 -3.97 13.22
CA PHE A 367 -9.40 -4.77 14.42
C PHE A 367 -10.23 -4.01 15.46
N GLY A 368 -11.16 -4.72 16.11
CA GLY A 368 -11.98 -4.20 17.19
C GLY A 368 -11.93 -5.09 18.43
N VAL A 369 -11.94 -4.46 19.60
CA VAL A 369 -12.02 -5.14 20.90
C VAL A 369 -13.18 -4.56 21.71
N MET A 370 -13.91 -5.43 22.40
CA MET A 370 -14.89 -5.06 23.42
C MET A 370 -14.41 -5.64 24.76
N PRO A 371 -13.75 -4.81 25.59
CA PRO A 371 -13.19 -5.25 26.87
C PRO A 371 -14.25 -5.82 27.81
N VAL A 372 -13.88 -6.87 28.55
CA VAL A 372 -14.76 -7.50 29.54
C VAL A 372 -14.02 -7.61 30.86
N THR A 373 -14.66 -7.27 31.98
CA THR A 373 -14.06 -7.46 33.30
C THR A 373 -14.12 -8.94 33.75
N LYS A 374 -13.36 -9.34 34.78
CA LYS A 374 -13.48 -10.68 35.40
C LYS A 374 -14.89 -10.96 35.96
N ASP A 375 -15.61 -9.91 36.32
CA ASP A 375 -17.02 -9.98 36.76
C ASP A 375 -18.02 -10.03 35.58
N LYS A 376 -17.52 -10.26 34.36
CA LYS A 376 -18.27 -10.34 33.10
C LYS A 376 -19.00 -9.05 32.72
N ILE A 377 -18.49 -7.88 33.12
CA ILE A 377 -19.04 -6.58 32.73
C ILE A 377 -18.37 -6.17 31.41
N PRO A 378 -19.10 -6.10 30.28
CA PRO A 378 -18.52 -5.66 29.02
C PRO A 378 -18.46 -4.12 28.92
N ALA A 379 -17.63 -3.62 28.02
CA ALA A 379 -17.73 -2.27 27.48
C ALA A 379 -19.02 -2.11 26.66
N ASN A 380 -19.53 -0.89 26.50
CA ASN A 380 -20.77 -0.62 25.77
C ASN A 380 -20.73 -1.00 24.29
N GLN A 381 -19.54 -0.96 23.69
CA GLN A 381 -19.34 -1.12 22.26
C GLN A 381 -17.92 -1.61 21.99
N TYR A 382 -17.73 -2.16 20.79
CA TYR A 382 -16.39 -2.39 20.25
C TYR A 382 -15.67 -1.06 20.04
N ILE A 383 -14.39 -1.05 20.40
CA ILE A 383 -13.44 0.03 20.12
C ILE A 383 -12.58 -0.47 18.97
N TYR A 384 -12.56 0.27 17.86
CA TYR A 384 -11.81 -0.10 16.67
C TYR A 384 -10.51 0.69 16.56
N GLY A 385 -9.48 0.00 16.06
CA GLY A 385 -8.17 0.57 15.81
C GLY A 385 -8.01 1.20 14.43
N ASN A 386 -6.75 1.33 14.01
CA ASN A 386 -6.40 1.81 12.68
C ASN A 386 -6.95 0.90 11.57
N ILE A 387 -7.21 1.52 10.42
CA ILE A 387 -7.59 0.83 9.19
C ILE A 387 -6.30 0.57 8.40
N ILE A 388 -6.13 -0.64 7.90
CA ILE A 388 -5.02 -1.00 7.01
C ILE A 388 -5.57 -1.63 5.73
N LYS A 389 -4.85 -1.44 4.62
CA LYS A 389 -5.14 -2.12 3.35
C LYS A 389 -4.37 -3.44 3.29
N ILE A 390 -5.00 -4.49 2.79
CA ILE A 390 -4.35 -5.78 2.55
C ILE A 390 -3.74 -5.81 1.16
N TYR A 391 -2.51 -6.29 1.06
CA TYR A 391 -1.74 -6.35 -0.18
C TYR A 391 -1.59 -7.79 -0.67
N PRO A 392 -1.23 -8.00 -1.95
CA PRO A 392 -0.80 -9.30 -2.43
C PRO A 392 0.42 -9.81 -1.63
N PRO A 393 0.71 -11.13 -1.66
CA PRO A 393 1.95 -11.68 -1.13
C PRO A 393 3.17 -10.98 -1.74
N ILE A 394 4.20 -10.76 -0.94
CA ILE A 394 5.41 -10.05 -1.39
C ILE A 394 6.31 -11.02 -2.17
N ASP A 395 6.25 -10.94 -3.50
CA ASP A 395 7.18 -11.62 -4.42
C ASP A 395 8.15 -10.59 -5.04
N THR A 396 8.98 -9.99 -4.19
CA THR A 396 9.97 -8.98 -4.61
C THR A 396 11.39 -9.48 -4.42
N SER A 397 12.36 -8.83 -5.08
CA SER A 397 13.79 -9.11 -4.83
C SER A 397 14.13 -8.95 -3.34
N THR A 398 15.12 -9.68 -2.84
CA THR A 398 15.54 -9.61 -1.43
C THR A 398 15.95 -8.19 -1.02
N PHE A 399 16.64 -7.47 -1.91
CA PHE A 399 17.07 -6.09 -1.66
C PHE A 399 15.88 -5.13 -1.62
N TRP A 400 14.99 -5.18 -2.61
CA TRP A 400 13.83 -4.29 -2.71
C TRP A 400 12.81 -4.57 -1.60
N GLY A 401 12.48 -5.85 -1.37
CA GLY A 401 11.57 -6.26 -0.31
C GLY A 401 12.03 -5.79 1.06
N SER A 402 13.31 -5.99 1.40
CA SER A 402 13.87 -5.48 2.65
C SER A 402 13.86 -3.94 2.71
N MET A 403 14.17 -3.24 1.62
CA MET A 403 14.12 -1.77 1.57
C MET A 403 12.71 -1.24 1.82
N ILE A 404 11.70 -1.81 1.16
CA ILE A 404 10.31 -1.36 1.27
C ILE A 404 9.70 -1.73 2.62
N ASN A 405 10.04 -2.89 3.17
CA ASN A 405 9.63 -3.30 4.50
C ASN A 405 10.12 -2.31 5.57
N ASP A 406 11.40 -1.91 5.50
CA ASP A 406 11.97 -0.93 6.43
C ASP A 406 11.27 0.43 6.30
N ILE A 407 11.04 0.91 5.07
CA ILE A 407 10.33 2.18 4.82
C ILE A 407 8.90 2.12 5.36
N TYR A 408 8.21 0.99 5.20
CA TYR A 408 6.87 0.79 5.74
C TYR A 408 6.89 0.82 7.27
N ALA A 409 7.79 0.08 7.92
CA ALA A 409 7.93 0.05 9.37
C ALA A 409 8.23 1.44 9.95
N MET A 410 9.11 2.20 9.31
CA MET A 410 9.44 3.58 9.70
C MET A 410 8.27 4.57 9.54
N SER A 411 7.22 4.20 8.81
CA SER A 411 6.01 5.01 8.65
C SER A 411 4.91 4.68 9.66
N LEU A 412 5.06 3.58 10.41
CA LEU A 412 4.10 3.18 11.43
C LEU A 412 4.20 4.08 12.68
N PRO A 413 3.10 4.28 13.41
CA PRO A 413 3.14 4.83 14.76
C PRO A 413 4.08 4.04 15.69
N ASP A 414 4.79 4.72 16.59
CA ASP A 414 5.81 4.13 17.46
C ASP A 414 5.33 2.86 18.21
N TYR A 415 4.07 2.81 18.64
CA TYR A 415 3.52 1.66 19.36
C TYR A 415 3.25 0.42 18.49
N LEU A 416 3.28 0.55 17.16
CA LEU A 416 3.15 -0.56 16.21
C LEU A 416 4.52 -1.08 15.72
N VAL A 417 5.59 -0.30 15.93
CA VAL A 417 6.96 -0.69 15.56
C VAL A 417 7.52 -1.62 16.65
N PRO A 418 8.13 -2.76 16.32
CA PRO A 418 8.79 -3.60 17.32
C PRO A 418 9.93 -2.87 18.04
N ASP A 419 10.08 -3.13 19.34
CA ASP A 419 11.13 -2.50 20.18
C ASP A 419 12.57 -2.79 19.68
N ASP A 420 12.78 -3.92 18.99
CA ASP A 420 14.06 -4.36 18.45
C ASP A 420 14.26 -4.02 16.96
N PHE A 421 13.28 -3.36 16.33
CA PHE A 421 13.40 -2.97 14.92
C PHE A 421 14.52 -1.94 14.72
N VAL A 422 15.49 -2.30 13.89
CA VAL A 422 16.53 -1.39 13.42
C VAL A 422 16.47 -1.35 11.91
N SER A 423 16.04 -0.21 11.37
CA SER A 423 16.02 -0.01 9.93
C SER A 423 17.42 -0.10 9.34
N SER A 424 17.57 -0.91 8.28
CA SER A 424 18.74 -0.91 7.41
C SER A 424 18.68 0.20 6.35
N VAL A 425 17.53 0.86 6.20
CA VAL A 425 17.34 2.03 5.35
C VAL A 425 17.66 3.30 6.12
N LEU A 426 18.62 4.06 5.60
CA LEU A 426 19.00 5.36 6.13
C LEU A 426 18.43 6.46 5.23
N TYR A 427 18.08 7.59 5.83
CA TYR A 427 17.55 8.74 5.11
C TYR A 427 18.07 10.03 5.71
N ARG A 428 17.94 11.13 4.98
CA ARG A 428 18.19 12.47 5.50
C ARG A 428 16.83 13.03 5.97
N THR A 429 16.66 13.35 7.25
CA THR A 429 15.32 13.58 7.86
C THR A 429 14.64 14.93 7.50
N ARG A 430 15.31 15.80 6.73
CA ARG A 430 14.70 17.06 6.24
C ARG A 430 13.85 16.89 4.97
N TYR A 431 13.51 15.65 4.64
CA TYR A 431 12.76 15.25 3.47
C TYR A 431 11.63 14.33 3.91
N SER A 432 10.41 14.56 3.42
CA SER A 432 9.32 13.59 3.55
C SER A 432 9.51 12.49 2.50
N VAL A 433 9.89 11.30 2.94
CA VAL A 433 9.83 10.10 2.09
C VAL A 433 8.43 9.52 2.25
N GLY A 434 7.60 9.66 1.22
CA GLY A 434 6.28 9.02 1.16
C GLY A 434 6.32 7.83 0.21
N GLY A 435 6.50 6.62 0.73
CA GLY A 435 6.19 5.41 -0.04
C GLY A 435 4.69 5.35 -0.30
N ILE A 436 4.27 5.45 -1.55
CA ILE A 436 2.88 5.24 -1.94
C ILE A 436 2.79 3.84 -2.52
N LEU A 437 2.22 2.95 -1.73
CA LEU A 437 1.61 1.73 -2.23
C LEU A 437 0.55 2.08 -3.26
N ASP A 438 0.80 1.76 -4.52
CA ASP A 438 -0.08 2.14 -5.63
C ASP A 438 -1.48 1.55 -5.43
N SER A 439 -2.51 2.29 -5.85
CA SER A 439 -3.91 1.96 -5.64
C SER A 439 -4.35 0.68 -6.34
N ASP A 440 -3.59 0.25 -7.34
CA ASP A 440 -3.99 -0.74 -8.35
C ASP A 440 -3.61 -2.19 -8.01
N LEU A 441 -3.05 -2.42 -6.80
CA LEU A 441 -2.97 -3.75 -6.16
C LEU A 441 -2.08 -4.81 -6.81
N THR A 442 -1.07 -4.43 -7.61
CA THR A 442 -0.14 -5.41 -8.20
C THR A 442 1.34 -5.19 -7.90
N GLU A 443 1.80 -3.97 -7.56
CA GLU A 443 3.22 -3.66 -7.37
C GLU A 443 3.44 -2.59 -6.27
N TYR A 444 4.47 -2.77 -5.43
CA TYR A 444 4.92 -1.72 -4.49
C TYR A 444 5.67 -0.64 -5.25
N SER A 445 5.15 0.59 -5.20
CA SER A 445 5.83 1.74 -5.79
C SER A 445 6.42 2.63 -4.70
N LEU A 446 7.62 3.15 -4.92
CA LEU A 446 8.23 4.15 -4.06
C LEU A 446 8.22 5.48 -4.80
N THR A 447 7.62 6.48 -4.15
CA THR A 447 7.77 7.88 -4.51
C THR A 447 8.57 8.59 -3.43
N MET A 448 9.30 9.64 -3.82
CA MET A 448 10.04 10.46 -2.87
C MET A 448 9.58 11.90 -3.05
N THR A 449 9.10 12.53 -1.98
CA THR A 449 8.68 13.93 -1.97
C THR A 449 9.76 14.81 -1.35
N TYR A 450 9.71 16.08 -1.70
CA TYR A 450 10.66 17.09 -1.26
C TYR A 450 9.86 18.28 -0.75
N ASP A 451 10.13 18.70 0.49
CA ASP A 451 9.58 19.92 1.05
C ASP A 451 10.51 21.09 0.72
N HIS A 452 10.02 22.03 -0.08
CA HIS A 452 10.80 23.18 -0.54
C HIS A 452 10.89 24.30 0.50
N ASP A 453 10.10 24.25 1.57
CA ASP A 453 10.01 25.33 2.56
C ASP A 453 10.99 25.14 3.74
N VAL A 454 11.77 24.05 3.76
CA VAL A 454 12.74 23.75 4.82
C VAL A 454 14.11 24.39 4.53
N TYR A 455 14.57 25.27 5.42
CA TYR A 455 15.86 25.96 5.32
C TYR A 455 17.08 25.00 5.30
N GLY A 456 17.98 25.16 4.32
CA GLY A 456 19.21 24.36 4.17
C GLY A 456 19.09 23.10 3.30
N VAL A 457 17.97 22.95 2.59
CA VAL A 457 17.67 21.81 1.70
C VAL A 457 18.01 22.13 0.21
N GLU A 458 18.27 23.41 -0.09
CA GLU A 458 18.37 24.04 -1.42
C GLU A 458 19.38 23.45 -2.44
N GLN A 459 20.21 22.46 -2.09
CA GLN A 459 21.25 21.91 -2.99
C GLN A 459 21.25 20.37 -3.09
N GLY A 460 20.26 19.68 -2.51
CA GLY A 460 20.42 18.28 -2.10
C GLY A 460 19.46 17.23 -2.67
N GLY A 461 18.19 17.53 -2.95
CA GLY A 461 17.18 16.48 -3.24
C GLY A 461 16.98 15.46 -2.11
N SER A 462 15.88 14.72 -2.10
CA SER A 462 15.63 13.70 -1.07
C SER A 462 16.54 12.50 -1.30
N LEU A 463 17.23 11.99 -0.26
CA LEU A 463 18.07 10.79 -0.37
C LEU A 463 17.64 9.67 0.58
N LEU A 464 17.47 8.48 0.00
CA LEU A 464 17.37 7.19 0.69
C LEU A 464 18.65 6.42 0.44
N PHE A 465 19.13 5.69 1.44
CA PHE A 465 20.33 4.88 1.36
C PHE A 465 20.10 3.50 1.93
N LYS A 466 20.75 2.50 1.34
CA LYS A 466 20.79 1.13 1.84
C LYS A 466 22.13 0.52 1.45
N ASP A 467 22.70 -0.27 2.34
CA ASP A 467 23.96 -0.97 2.04
C ASP A 467 23.68 -2.12 1.06
N VAL A 468 24.50 -2.25 0.02
CA VAL A 468 24.43 -3.41 -0.89
C VAL A 468 25.18 -4.62 -0.33
N ALA A 469 25.99 -4.44 0.71
CA ALA A 469 26.65 -5.53 1.42
C ALA A 469 25.61 -6.54 1.94
N GLY A 470 25.81 -7.81 1.62
CA GLY A 470 24.86 -8.89 1.90
C GLY A 470 23.90 -9.24 0.76
N TYR A 471 23.88 -8.44 -0.32
CA TYR A 471 23.06 -8.70 -1.52
C TYR A 471 23.87 -8.93 -2.80
N ALA A 472 25.18 -8.71 -2.75
CA ALA A 472 26.11 -9.00 -3.84
C ALA A 472 27.28 -9.87 -3.34
N ASP A 473 27.63 -10.90 -4.11
CA ASP A 473 28.77 -11.77 -3.81
C ASP A 473 30.12 -11.05 -3.98
N ASN A 474 30.20 -10.16 -4.97
CA ASN A 474 31.39 -9.38 -5.29
C ASN A 474 31.09 -7.88 -5.18
N LEU A 475 31.56 -7.25 -4.09
CA LEU A 475 31.36 -5.82 -3.85
C LEU A 475 32.26 -4.92 -4.71
N ASP A 476 33.27 -5.49 -5.37
CA ASP A 476 34.05 -4.76 -6.37
C ASP A 476 33.35 -4.76 -7.73
N SER A 477 32.45 -5.71 -8.00
CA SER A 477 31.65 -5.72 -9.23
C SER A 477 30.28 -6.37 -9.10
N TYR A 478 29.25 -5.53 -9.23
CA TYR A 478 27.85 -5.94 -9.18
C TYR A 478 27.00 -5.13 -10.16
N LYS A 479 25.87 -5.68 -10.59
CA LYS A 479 24.89 -5.03 -11.46
C LYS A 479 23.65 -4.68 -10.64
N ILE A 480 23.22 -3.43 -10.73
CA ILE A 480 21.95 -2.96 -10.18
C ILE A 480 20.97 -2.80 -11.34
N THR A 481 19.79 -3.39 -11.26
CA THR A 481 18.69 -3.10 -12.20
C THR A 481 17.62 -2.32 -11.46
N ILE A 482 17.25 -1.15 -11.99
CA ILE A 482 16.26 -0.27 -11.37
C ILE A 482 15.09 -0.11 -12.32
N ASP A 483 13.91 -0.54 -11.90
CA ASP A 483 12.65 -0.29 -12.60
C ASP A 483 12.11 1.08 -12.19
N ALA A 484 12.24 2.06 -13.08
CA ALA A 484 11.89 3.44 -12.78
C ALA A 484 11.18 4.17 -13.93
N GLU A 485 10.38 5.15 -13.55
CA GLU A 485 9.73 6.11 -14.44
C GLU A 485 9.99 7.53 -13.93
N ALA A 486 10.58 8.40 -14.76
CA ALA A 486 10.67 9.82 -14.43
C ALA A 486 9.34 10.51 -14.77
N ARG A 487 8.79 11.34 -13.87
CA ARG A 487 7.57 12.13 -14.12
C ARG A 487 7.92 13.49 -14.77
N PRO A 488 6.94 14.22 -15.34
CA PRO A 488 7.17 15.52 -15.99
C PRO A 488 8.03 16.45 -15.12
N ASP A 489 9.07 17.06 -15.69
CA ASP A 489 9.94 18.01 -14.96
C ASP A 489 10.71 17.41 -13.76
N SER A 490 10.76 16.08 -13.60
CA SER A 490 11.57 15.41 -12.57
C SER A 490 12.77 14.66 -13.15
N GLY A 491 13.68 14.26 -12.28
CA GLY A 491 14.71 13.28 -12.57
C GLY A 491 15.16 12.56 -11.29
N PHE A 492 15.99 11.55 -11.46
CA PHE A 492 16.53 10.81 -10.33
C PHE A 492 17.98 10.42 -10.57
N GLY A 493 18.68 10.18 -9.47
CA GLY A 493 20.06 9.78 -9.44
C GLY A 493 20.26 8.61 -8.51
N VAL A 494 21.29 7.84 -8.84
CA VAL A 494 21.68 6.63 -8.15
C VAL A 494 23.10 6.82 -7.65
N LEU A 495 23.26 6.91 -6.34
CA LEU A 495 24.56 6.92 -5.68
C LEU A 495 25.10 5.49 -5.66
N LEU A 496 26.32 5.34 -6.16
CA LEU A 496 27.05 4.09 -6.30
C LEU A 496 28.36 4.21 -5.53
N TYR A 497 28.77 3.10 -4.91
CA TYR A 497 29.94 3.04 -4.02
C TYR A 497 29.95 4.19 -3.00
N GLY A 498 28.77 4.47 -2.46
CA GLY A 498 28.57 5.56 -1.53
C GLY A 498 29.22 5.27 -0.18
N THR A 499 29.70 6.31 0.48
CA THR A 499 29.89 6.33 1.92
C THR A 499 29.01 7.38 2.56
N LEU A 500 28.64 7.12 3.81
CA LEU A 500 27.95 8.07 4.65
C LEU A 500 28.88 8.45 5.79
N ARG A 501 29.16 9.75 5.90
CA ARG A 501 29.72 10.31 7.12
C ARG A 501 28.56 10.76 7.99
N ASN A 502 28.54 10.23 9.22
CA ASN A 502 27.50 10.35 10.24
C ASN A 502 26.49 9.17 10.20
N ASN A 503 26.32 8.52 11.35
CA ASN A 503 25.74 7.18 11.49
C ASN A 503 24.48 7.24 12.35
N GLY A 504 23.39 7.80 11.80
CA GLY A 504 22.05 7.76 12.44
C GLY A 504 21.40 9.10 12.82
N SER A 505 21.61 10.19 12.07
CA SER A 505 20.89 11.47 12.28
C SER A 505 20.58 12.20 10.97
N ASP A 506 19.83 13.31 11.05
CA ASP A 506 19.42 14.24 9.99
C ASP A 506 20.55 14.85 9.12
N ARG A 507 21.80 14.50 9.44
CA ARG A 507 23.04 15.01 8.85
C ARG A 507 23.84 13.90 8.17
N ASN A 508 23.19 12.88 7.61
CA ASN A 508 23.87 11.93 6.72
C ASN A 508 24.47 12.70 5.54
N ILE A 509 25.80 12.66 5.43
CA ILE A 509 26.56 13.34 4.39
C ILE A 509 27.14 12.27 3.47
N ASP A 510 26.68 12.24 2.22
CA ASP A 510 27.06 11.25 1.22
C ASP A 510 28.35 11.62 0.48
N SER A 511 29.09 10.62 0.06
CA SER A 511 30.20 10.75 -0.88
C SER A 511 30.24 9.53 -1.78
N GLY A 512 30.52 9.69 -3.07
CA GLY A 512 30.52 8.60 -4.04
C GLY A 512 30.27 9.08 -5.46
N TYR A 513 29.78 8.19 -6.31
CA TYR A 513 29.47 8.50 -7.71
C TYR A 513 27.99 8.40 -7.96
N MET A 514 27.40 9.49 -8.44
CA MET A 514 25.98 9.57 -8.72
C MET A 514 25.74 9.51 -10.22
N PHE A 515 25.19 8.39 -10.70
CA PHE A 515 24.56 8.34 -12.02
C PHE A 515 23.28 9.19 -11.99
N GLN A 516 23.05 10.01 -13.00
CA GLN A 516 21.86 10.86 -13.07
C GLN A 516 21.09 10.63 -14.39
N PHE A 517 19.82 10.27 -14.26
CA PHE A 517 18.82 10.33 -15.32
C PHE A 517 18.17 11.71 -15.25
N ASN A 518 18.62 12.65 -16.11
CA ASN A 518 18.24 14.06 -15.98
C ASN A 518 17.61 14.63 -17.26
N PRO A 519 16.27 14.61 -17.35
CA PRO A 519 15.55 15.25 -18.45
C PRO A 519 15.83 16.75 -18.57
N GLY A 520 15.99 17.45 -17.44
CA GLY A 520 16.29 18.89 -17.41
C GLY A 520 17.62 19.25 -18.09
N TRP A 521 18.61 18.35 -17.99
CA TRP A 521 19.93 18.47 -18.60
C TRP A 521 20.07 17.74 -19.94
N ASN A 522 18.99 17.10 -20.41
CA ASN A 522 18.94 16.33 -21.66
C ASN A 522 20.03 15.25 -21.74
N GLY A 523 20.23 14.49 -20.67
CA GLY A 523 21.21 13.43 -20.75
C GLY A 523 21.44 12.63 -19.49
N PHE A 524 22.39 11.71 -19.66
CA PHE A 524 22.84 10.74 -18.69
C PHE A 524 24.32 10.97 -18.44
N TYR A 525 24.67 11.10 -17.18
CA TYR A 525 26.03 11.40 -16.78
C TYR A 525 26.27 11.01 -15.33
N ILE A 526 27.54 10.99 -14.96
CA ILE A 526 27.97 10.75 -13.59
C ILE A 526 28.53 12.02 -12.98
N ARG A 527 28.20 12.26 -11.71
CA ARG A 527 28.86 13.28 -10.89
C ARG A 527 29.53 12.64 -9.71
N LYS A 528 30.65 13.21 -9.32
CA LYS A 528 31.22 12.93 -8.01
C LYS A 528 30.45 13.73 -6.98
N VAL A 529 30.05 13.06 -5.90
CA VAL A 529 29.55 13.70 -4.69
C VAL A 529 30.65 13.58 -3.65
N GLU A 530 31.04 14.70 -3.04
CA GLU A 530 32.02 14.73 -1.95
C GLU A 530 31.45 15.56 -0.82
N ASN A 531 31.39 14.97 0.37
CA ASN A 531 30.82 15.59 1.57
C ASN A 531 29.43 16.22 1.32
N GLY A 532 28.55 15.52 0.60
CA GLY A 532 27.20 15.95 0.25
C GLY A 532 27.15 17.09 -0.77
N GLN A 533 28.30 17.54 -1.26
CA GLN A 533 28.41 18.59 -2.26
C GLN A 533 28.69 18.01 -3.64
N VAL A 534 28.05 18.62 -4.63
CA VAL A 534 28.25 18.35 -6.05
C VAL A 534 29.09 19.51 -6.63
N ASN A 535 30.35 19.64 -6.21
CA ASN A 535 31.23 20.75 -6.61
C ASN A 535 32.22 20.31 -7.69
N PRO A 536 32.44 21.09 -8.77
CA PRO A 536 31.63 22.20 -9.29
C PRO A 536 30.38 21.75 -10.05
N TRP A 537 29.34 22.57 -10.02
CA TRP A 537 28.00 22.39 -10.57
C TRP A 537 27.90 21.83 -12.01
N PHE A 538 28.98 21.89 -12.81
CA PHE A 538 29.03 21.46 -14.22
C PHE A 538 30.03 20.35 -14.52
N ILE A 539 30.78 19.82 -13.54
CA ILE A 539 31.68 18.70 -13.80
C ILE A 539 30.85 17.40 -13.91
N THR A 540 30.61 17.00 -15.15
CA THR A 540 30.00 15.71 -15.50
C THR A 540 31.06 14.76 -16.06
N HIS A 541 30.94 13.49 -15.73
CA HIS A 541 31.81 12.41 -16.18
C HIS A 541 30.98 11.50 -17.08
N GLY A 542 31.48 11.30 -18.29
CA GLY A 542 30.83 10.62 -19.41
C GLY A 542 31.82 10.65 -20.56
N VAL A 543 31.34 10.87 -21.78
CA VAL A 543 32.21 10.87 -22.97
C VAL A 543 32.19 12.20 -23.73
N LEU A 544 33.33 12.56 -24.30
CA LEU A 544 33.53 13.76 -25.11
C LEU A 544 33.45 13.43 -26.60
N LYS A 545 32.83 14.36 -27.34
CA LYS A 545 32.43 14.19 -28.75
C LYS A 545 33.41 14.79 -29.78
N ASN A 546 34.46 15.50 -29.35
CA ASN A 546 35.48 16.15 -30.19
C ASN A 546 36.82 16.35 -29.43
N HIS A 547 37.96 16.21 -30.13
CA HIS A 547 39.32 16.22 -29.57
C HIS A 547 39.88 17.62 -29.21
N HIS A 548 39.15 18.71 -29.47
CA HIS A 548 39.69 20.09 -29.46
C HIS A 548 39.41 20.92 -28.20
N SER A 549 39.02 20.30 -27.10
CA SER A 549 38.93 21.03 -25.83
C SER A 549 39.25 20.10 -24.67
N ILE A 550 40.02 20.66 -23.74
CA ILE A 550 40.34 20.16 -22.39
C ILE A 550 41.62 19.32 -22.33
N ASP A 551 42.75 19.98 -22.59
CA ASP A 551 43.99 19.62 -21.92
C ASP A 551 43.92 20.21 -20.50
N GLY A 552 43.96 19.36 -19.49
CA GLY A 552 43.50 19.60 -18.12
C GLY A 552 44.29 20.59 -17.27
N GLN A 553 44.81 21.70 -17.83
CA GLN A 553 45.63 22.65 -17.07
C GLN A 553 45.20 24.12 -17.10
N ASN A 554 44.11 24.54 -17.75
CA ASN A 554 43.71 25.96 -17.72
C ASN A 554 42.22 26.28 -17.91
N ASP A 555 41.31 25.45 -17.38
CA ASP A 555 39.86 25.70 -17.48
C ASP A 555 39.25 26.26 -16.18
N GLN A 556 39.93 27.28 -15.63
CA GLN A 556 39.39 28.15 -14.57
C GLN A 556 38.36 29.15 -15.12
N ASN A 557 38.05 29.14 -16.42
CA ASN A 557 37.08 30.03 -17.04
C ASN A 557 36.08 29.23 -17.88
N ILE A 558 34.79 29.40 -17.56
CA ILE A 558 33.55 29.02 -18.27
C ILE A 558 33.05 27.57 -18.21
N HIS A 559 32.46 27.18 -17.06
CA HIS A 559 31.13 26.55 -16.87
C HIS A 559 30.42 25.76 -18.02
N GLN A 560 31.13 24.99 -18.85
CA GLN A 560 30.51 24.26 -19.96
C GLN A 560 30.25 22.77 -19.66
N ARG A 561 29.14 22.27 -20.20
CA ARG A 561 28.58 20.92 -20.03
C ARG A 561 29.35 19.92 -20.89
N HIS A 562 30.36 19.24 -20.33
CA HIS A 562 31.19 18.30 -21.08
C HIS A 562 31.13 16.90 -20.47
N GLY A 563 30.94 15.86 -21.28
CA GLY A 563 30.88 14.47 -20.81
C GLY A 563 29.47 13.97 -20.48
N ILE A 564 28.53 14.08 -21.43
CA ILE A 564 27.12 13.68 -21.26
C ILE A 564 26.72 12.77 -22.42
N TYR A 565 26.08 11.65 -22.12
CA TYR A 565 25.35 10.86 -23.10
C TYR A 565 23.97 11.48 -23.33
N THR A 566 23.62 11.69 -24.59
CA THR A 566 22.35 12.28 -25.02
C THR A 566 21.49 11.21 -25.70
N PRO A 567 20.19 11.48 -25.97
CA PRO A 567 19.33 10.63 -26.79
C PRO A 567 20.00 10.00 -28.03
N GLN A 568 20.84 10.75 -28.73
CA GLN A 568 21.52 10.31 -29.94
C GLN A 568 22.48 9.14 -29.72
N GLU A 569 23.17 9.08 -28.57
CA GLU A 569 24.18 8.04 -28.32
C GLU A 569 23.58 6.73 -27.85
N ILE A 570 22.41 6.77 -27.24
CA ILE A 570 21.74 5.58 -26.68
C ILE A 570 20.86 4.86 -27.71
N ARG A 571 20.70 5.43 -28.92
CA ARG A 571 19.94 4.84 -30.03
C ARG A 571 20.70 3.70 -30.71
N ASN A 572 19.96 2.69 -31.15
CA ASN A 572 20.42 1.70 -32.12
C ASN A 572 19.27 1.29 -33.04
N SER A 573 19.44 0.19 -33.79
CA SER A 573 18.43 -0.34 -34.70
C SER A 573 17.10 -0.70 -34.02
N ASN A 574 17.16 -1.12 -32.75
CA ASN A 574 16.02 -1.62 -31.97
C ASN A 574 15.53 -0.59 -30.93
N PHE A 575 16.43 0.06 -30.20
CA PHE A 575 16.10 1.08 -29.20
C PHE A 575 16.06 2.47 -29.83
N ARG A 576 14.84 3.01 -29.97
CA ARG A 576 14.57 4.24 -30.74
C ARG A 576 14.02 5.35 -29.85
N TRP A 577 14.69 6.50 -29.87
CA TRP A 577 14.18 7.74 -29.29
C TRP A 577 13.89 8.74 -30.41
N GLN A 578 12.63 9.15 -30.58
CA GLN A 578 12.21 9.85 -31.80
C GLN A 578 12.73 11.29 -31.89
N TYR A 579 12.96 11.94 -30.74
CA TYR A 579 13.31 13.34 -30.67
C TYR A 579 14.67 13.52 -29.98
N ASP A 580 15.54 14.28 -30.62
CA ASP A 580 16.62 14.96 -29.92
C ASP A 580 16.02 16.23 -29.31
N ASN A 581 16.34 16.50 -28.05
CA ASN A 581 15.74 17.57 -27.23
C ASN A 581 16.22 18.98 -27.62
N THR A 582 16.45 19.20 -28.93
CA THR A 582 16.98 20.43 -29.54
C THR A 582 15.87 21.44 -29.86
N GLU A 583 14.61 21.02 -29.95
CA GLU A 583 13.46 21.92 -30.02
C GLU A 583 13.01 22.29 -28.60
N LEU A 584 12.76 23.59 -28.38
CA LEU A 584 12.50 24.26 -27.09
C LEU A 584 11.35 23.68 -26.22
N ASP A 585 10.65 22.64 -26.67
CA ASP A 585 9.43 22.12 -26.05
C ASP A 585 9.71 20.79 -25.30
N LYS A 586 10.55 20.87 -24.26
CA LYS A 586 10.92 19.74 -23.39
C LYS A 586 9.72 18.97 -22.83
N GLN A 587 8.54 19.61 -22.78
CA GLN A 587 7.30 19.02 -22.28
C GLN A 587 6.69 17.96 -23.23
N LYS A 588 7.10 17.90 -24.50
CA LYS A 588 6.56 16.99 -25.51
C LYS A 588 7.33 15.67 -25.67
N ILE A 589 8.53 15.54 -25.10
CA ILE A 589 9.31 14.31 -25.24
C ILE A 589 8.84 13.28 -24.21
N ILE A 590 7.83 12.51 -24.63
CA ILE A 590 7.24 11.43 -23.83
C ILE A 590 8.28 10.36 -23.45
N GLN A 591 9.35 10.17 -24.23
CA GLN A 591 10.38 9.15 -23.95
C GLN A 591 11.13 9.37 -22.65
N TRP A 592 11.31 10.63 -22.19
CA TRP A 592 11.90 10.89 -20.87
C TRP A 592 11.01 10.42 -19.73
N ARG A 593 9.72 10.19 -19.99
CA ARG A 593 8.69 9.87 -19.00
C ARG A 593 8.20 8.43 -19.07
N ARG A 594 8.89 7.58 -19.85
CA ARG A 594 8.57 6.16 -19.94
C ARG A 594 9.19 5.39 -18.78
N ARG A 595 8.59 4.24 -18.48
CA ARG A 595 9.18 3.22 -17.63
C ARG A 595 10.38 2.60 -18.35
N TYR A 596 11.50 2.49 -17.64
CA TYR A 596 12.69 1.77 -18.10
C TYR A 596 13.21 0.89 -16.98
N ASN A 597 13.72 -0.28 -17.36
CA ASN A 597 14.70 -0.97 -16.54
C ASN A 597 16.08 -0.39 -16.83
N ILE A 598 16.74 0.11 -15.80
CA ILE A 598 18.04 0.77 -15.89
C ILE A 598 19.06 -0.15 -15.26
N GLU A 599 19.85 -0.80 -16.11
CA GLU A 599 20.94 -1.65 -15.66
C GLU A 599 22.19 -0.81 -15.49
N ILE A 600 22.73 -0.77 -14.28
CA ILE A 600 24.00 -0.13 -13.92
C ILE A 600 24.95 -1.23 -13.46
N THR A 601 25.91 -1.60 -14.30
CA THR A 601 26.98 -2.54 -13.92
C THR A 601 28.17 -1.76 -13.40
N THR A 602 28.66 -2.14 -12.23
CA THR A 602 29.70 -1.43 -11.50
C THR A 602 31.01 -2.23 -11.48
N GLN A 603 32.16 -1.55 -11.58
CA GLN A 603 33.49 -2.16 -11.44
C GLN A 603 34.45 -1.23 -10.72
N ARG A 604 34.96 -1.64 -9.56
CA ARG A 604 36.10 -0.99 -8.90
C ARG A 604 37.40 -1.58 -9.45
N GLN A 605 38.40 -0.76 -9.74
CA GLN A 605 39.72 -1.19 -10.21
C GLN A 605 40.66 -1.47 -9.03
N LEU A 606 41.84 -2.06 -9.26
CA LEU A 606 42.81 -2.33 -8.19
C LEU A 606 43.37 -1.04 -7.55
N ASP A 607 43.34 0.08 -8.27
CA ASP A 607 43.72 1.41 -7.78
C ASP A 607 42.55 2.19 -7.13
N ASN A 608 41.38 1.56 -6.97
CA ASN A 608 40.11 2.14 -6.51
C ASN A 608 39.45 3.14 -7.47
N SER A 609 39.97 3.33 -8.69
CA SER A 609 39.20 3.97 -9.75
C SER A 609 37.99 3.11 -10.10
N ILE A 610 37.00 3.69 -10.79
CA ILE A 610 35.73 3.01 -11.06
C ILE A 610 35.43 3.06 -12.55
N THR A 611 34.85 1.98 -13.04
CA THR A 611 34.23 1.89 -14.36
C THR A 611 32.79 1.45 -14.20
N LEU A 612 31.89 2.08 -14.95
CA LEU A 612 30.45 1.86 -14.89
C LEU A 612 29.90 1.70 -16.31
N ARG A 613 28.99 0.75 -16.49
CA ARG A 613 28.21 0.55 -17.73
C ARG A 613 26.75 0.77 -17.41
N VAL A 614 26.06 1.58 -18.20
CA VAL A 614 24.63 1.82 -18.04
C VAL A 614 23.87 1.50 -19.33
N VAL A 615 22.77 0.76 -19.20
CA VAL A 615 21.86 0.40 -20.30
C VAL A 615 20.43 0.73 -19.88
N LEU A 616 19.68 1.36 -20.79
CA LEU A 616 18.23 1.53 -20.65
C LEU A 616 17.52 0.43 -21.43
N ILE A 617 16.50 -0.16 -20.81
CA ILE A 617 15.66 -1.19 -21.43
C ILE A 617 14.23 -0.68 -21.40
N ASP A 618 13.61 -0.55 -22.58
CA ASP A 618 12.21 -0.13 -22.67
C ASP A 618 11.24 -1.27 -22.30
N GLU A 619 9.95 -0.95 -22.19
CA GLU A 619 8.90 -1.93 -21.85
C GLU A 619 8.76 -3.07 -22.86
N SER A 620 9.31 -2.92 -24.08
CA SER A 620 9.35 -3.98 -25.10
C SER A 620 10.61 -4.84 -25.01
N GLY A 621 11.49 -4.58 -24.04
CA GLY A 621 12.76 -5.29 -23.87
C GLY A 621 13.89 -4.82 -24.80
N ASN A 622 13.70 -3.75 -25.57
CA ASN A 622 14.77 -3.24 -26.42
C ASN A 622 15.83 -2.58 -25.54
N ARG A 623 17.10 -2.88 -25.79
CA ARG A 623 18.24 -2.36 -25.04
C ARG A 623 18.89 -1.20 -25.77
N SER A 624 19.16 -0.12 -25.06
CA SER A 624 19.90 1.02 -25.59
C SER A 624 21.34 0.65 -25.95
N ASN A 625 22.00 1.50 -26.74
CA ASN A 625 23.46 1.50 -26.76
C ASN A 625 24.00 1.73 -25.34
N GLU A 626 25.17 1.15 -25.10
CA GLU A 626 25.77 1.13 -23.78
C GLU A 626 26.48 2.43 -23.47
N MET A 627 26.21 2.97 -22.28
CA MET A 627 26.90 4.14 -21.78
C MET A 627 28.02 3.69 -20.85
N TRP A 628 29.26 3.88 -21.30
CA TRP A 628 30.46 3.57 -20.53
C TRP A 628 31.02 4.83 -19.84
N PHE A 629 31.34 4.70 -18.56
CA PHE A 629 31.89 5.75 -17.70
C PHE A 629 33.11 5.23 -16.95
N GLY A 630 34.13 6.05 -16.74
CA GLY A 630 35.34 5.64 -16.02
C GLY A 630 36.61 5.83 -16.85
N ASN A 631 37.66 5.10 -16.48
CA ASN A 631 38.96 5.17 -17.12
C ASN A 631 39.15 3.98 -18.07
N PHE A 632 38.96 4.19 -19.37
CA PHE A 632 39.11 3.18 -20.40
C PHE A 632 39.61 3.81 -21.73
N PRO A 633 40.06 3.02 -22.71
CA PRO A 633 40.55 3.55 -23.98
C PRO A 633 39.47 4.29 -24.80
N GLU A 634 39.89 5.15 -25.73
CA GLU A 634 38.97 5.78 -26.68
C GLU A 634 38.34 4.71 -27.59
N PHE A 635 37.07 4.90 -27.94
CA PHE A 635 36.33 3.95 -28.78
C PHE A 635 35.44 4.67 -29.80
N ASN A 636 35.15 3.98 -30.90
CA ASN A 636 34.22 4.48 -31.91
C ASN A 636 32.83 3.90 -31.65
N MET A 637 31.81 4.77 -31.66
CA MET A 637 30.41 4.35 -31.59
C MET A 637 29.72 4.68 -32.90
N GLU A 638 28.96 3.72 -33.42
CA GLU A 638 28.10 3.92 -34.58
C GLU A 638 26.86 4.73 -34.18
N LEU A 639 26.51 5.73 -34.99
CA LEU A 639 25.37 6.60 -34.73
C LEU A 639 24.13 6.21 -35.53
N TYR A 640 22.98 6.21 -34.86
CA TYR A 640 21.68 5.86 -35.44
C TYR A 640 20.73 7.06 -35.37
N ASN A 641 20.02 7.34 -36.47
CA ASN A 641 18.98 8.38 -36.44
C ASN A 641 17.75 7.95 -35.62
N SER A 642 16.76 8.84 -35.48
CA SER A 642 15.52 8.60 -34.73
C SER A 642 14.67 7.43 -35.24
N PHE A 643 14.91 6.93 -36.45
CA PHE A 643 14.25 5.77 -37.04
C PHE A 643 15.03 4.46 -36.87
N GLY A 644 16.19 4.49 -36.20
CA GLY A 644 17.05 3.32 -36.02
C GLY A 644 17.84 2.95 -37.28
N ILE A 645 18.09 3.92 -38.17
CA ILE A 645 18.90 3.72 -39.38
C ILE A 645 20.30 4.26 -39.13
N SER A 646 21.30 3.40 -39.29
CA SER A 646 22.71 3.81 -39.30
C SER A 646 23.03 4.60 -40.56
N ASN A 647 23.81 5.66 -40.41
CA ASN A 647 24.42 6.40 -41.51
C ASN A 647 25.87 5.96 -41.77
N ASN A 648 26.30 4.81 -41.24
CA ASN A 648 27.69 4.30 -41.23
C ASN A 648 28.71 5.34 -40.73
N SER A 649 28.26 6.31 -39.94
CA SER A 649 29.14 7.32 -39.35
C SER A 649 29.52 6.89 -37.96
N TYR A 650 30.82 6.83 -37.72
CA TYR A 650 31.40 6.53 -36.43
C TYR A 650 31.83 7.82 -35.77
N GLN A 651 31.45 7.98 -34.51
CA GLN A 651 31.94 9.06 -33.69
C GLN A 651 32.95 8.52 -32.68
N LEU A 652 34.13 9.14 -32.67
CA LEU A 652 35.15 8.85 -31.66
C LEU A 652 34.70 9.44 -30.32
N PHE A 653 34.64 8.60 -29.31
CA PHE A 653 34.31 8.97 -27.95
C PHE A 653 35.54 8.82 -27.06
N LYS A 654 35.89 9.92 -26.38
CA LYS A 654 36.93 9.95 -25.37
C LYS A 654 36.31 9.96 -23.98
N PRO A 655 36.54 8.94 -23.14
CA PRO A 655 36.01 8.95 -21.78
C PRO A 655 36.69 10.03 -20.94
N ARG A 656 35.91 10.64 -20.05
CA ARG A 656 36.41 11.53 -19.01
C ARG A 656 36.73 10.68 -17.78
N PRO A 657 38.00 10.62 -17.31
CA PRO A 657 38.35 9.87 -16.12
C PRO A 657 37.53 10.33 -14.91
N LEU A 658 37.03 9.39 -14.12
CA LEU A 658 36.47 9.67 -12.80
C LEU A 658 37.64 10.02 -11.86
N SER A 659 37.61 11.20 -11.22
CA SER A 659 38.77 11.78 -10.50
C SER A 659 39.47 10.85 -9.49
N ASP A 660 40.80 10.98 -9.37
CA ASP A 660 41.72 10.09 -8.63
C ASP A 660 41.68 10.13 -7.09
N SER A 661 40.90 11.01 -6.44
CA SER A 661 40.78 10.92 -4.98
C SER A 661 39.84 9.76 -4.62
N ALA A 662 40.48 8.63 -4.36
CA ALA A 662 39.92 7.30 -4.05
C ALA A 662 38.48 7.38 -3.57
N ALA A 663 37.59 6.74 -4.33
CA ALA A 663 36.28 6.39 -3.81
C ALA A 663 36.54 5.69 -2.47
N SER A 664 36.13 6.33 -1.37
CA SER A 664 36.06 5.65 -0.09
C SER A 664 35.39 4.29 -0.33
N ALA A 665 35.94 3.21 0.22
CA ALA A 665 35.59 1.81 -0.09
C ALA A 665 34.14 1.39 0.24
N GLY A 666 33.21 2.34 0.34
CA GLY A 666 31.83 2.14 0.70
C GLY A 666 31.04 1.36 -0.34
N THR A 667 29.92 0.88 0.16
CA THR A 667 28.99 -0.06 -0.46
C THR A 667 27.57 0.51 -0.42
N MET A 668 27.40 1.77 -0.02
CA MET A 668 26.08 2.38 0.07
C MET A 668 25.53 2.63 -1.33
N PHE A 669 24.37 2.04 -1.57
CA PHE A 669 23.45 2.47 -2.62
C PHE A 669 22.64 3.65 -2.10
N GLY A 670 22.33 4.61 -2.97
CA GLY A 670 21.38 5.67 -2.64
C GLY A 670 20.50 6.11 -3.80
N LEU A 671 19.26 6.43 -3.51
CA LEU A 671 18.31 7.03 -4.45
C LEU A 671 18.17 8.52 -4.14
N ARG A 672 18.35 9.36 -5.15
CA ARG A 672 18.14 10.80 -5.09
C ARG A 672 17.10 11.22 -6.10
N THR A 673 16.14 12.04 -5.72
CA THR A 673 15.14 12.60 -6.64
C THR A 673 15.18 14.13 -6.66
N TRP A 674 14.75 14.73 -7.78
CA TRP A 674 14.57 16.17 -7.90
C TRP A 674 13.42 16.52 -8.85
N ASP A 675 12.87 17.72 -8.69
CA ASP A 675 11.86 18.34 -9.55
C ASP A 675 12.40 19.73 -9.98
N ALA A 676 12.33 20.02 -11.28
CA ALA A 676 12.85 21.22 -11.90
C ALA A 676 11.94 22.45 -11.70
N GLU A 677 10.66 22.27 -11.36
CA GLU A 677 9.68 23.37 -11.29
C GLU A 677 8.94 23.50 -9.96
N TYR A 678 9.39 22.84 -8.88
CA TYR A 678 8.75 22.91 -7.56
C TYR A 678 7.27 22.43 -7.60
N LYS A 679 6.92 21.54 -8.55
CA LYS A 679 5.54 21.13 -8.89
C LYS A 679 5.13 19.77 -8.34
N ASN A 680 5.86 19.22 -7.37
CA ASN A 680 5.62 17.91 -6.76
C ASN A 680 5.65 16.75 -7.77
N SER A 681 6.52 16.81 -8.78
CA SER A 681 6.73 15.70 -9.70
C SER A 681 7.54 14.57 -9.04
N ARG A 682 7.04 13.33 -9.13
CA ARG A 682 7.49 12.19 -8.31
C ARG A 682 7.99 11.04 -9.20
N PRO A 683 9.30 10.85 -9.38
CA PRO A 683 9.81 9.62 -9.96
C PRO A 683 9.24 8.41 -9.22
N ILE A 684 8.91 7.36 -9.98
CA ILE A 684 8.33 6.13 -9.44
C ILE A 684 9.37 5.03 -9.58
N PHE A 685 9.67 4.34 -8.48
CA PHE A 685 10.50 3.13 -8.47
C PHE A 685 9.64 1.93 -8.10
N ARG A 686 9.77 0.82 -8.82
CA ARG A 686 8.92 -0.37 -8.63
C ARG A 686 9.67 -1.60 -8.19
N ASN A 687 10.93 -1.72 -8.59
CA ASN A 687 11.80 -2.82 -8.18
C ASN A 687 13.27 -2.42 -8.32
N ILE A 688 14.12 -3.01 -7.48
CA ILE A 688 15.58 -2.91 -7.56
C ILE A 688 16.16 -4.30 -7.35
N THR A 689 16.94 -4.80 -8.31
CA THR A 689 17.65 -6.07 -8.20
C THR A 689 19.15 -5.85 -8.15
N ILE A 690 19.86 -6.75 -7.46
CA ILE A 690 21.31 -6.80 -7.39
C ILE A 690 21.75 -8.17 -7.94
N GLU A 691 22.66 -8.16 -8.91
CA GLU A 691 23.18 -9.34 -9.61
C GLU A 691 24.70 -9.25 -9.76
N GLN A 692 25.33 -10.32 -10.25
CA GLN A 692 26.76 -10.33 -10.55
C GLN A 692 27.11 -9.25 -11.60
N GLY A 693 28.26 -8.60 -11.41
CA GLY A 693 28.76 -7.55 -12.28
C GLY A 693 29.56 -8.07 -13.46
N PHE A 694 30.70 -7.42 -13.72
CA PHE A 694 31.62 -7.79 -14.79
C PHE A 694 32.43 -9.04 -14.45
N SER A 695 32.58 -9.90 -15.44
CA SER A 695 33.51 -11.02 -15.41
C SER A 695 34.12 -11.21 -16.78
N LEU A 696 35.32 -11.77 -16.82
CA LEU A 696 35.99 -12.23 -18.03
C LEU A 696 36.10 -13.75 -17.98
N ASP A 697 35.51 -14.44 -18.95
CA ASP A 697 35.55 -15.89 -18.99
C ASP A 697 36.70 -16.36 -19.91
N ILE A 698 37.36 -17.45 -19.55
CA ILE A 698 38.34 -18.11 -20.42
C ILE A 698 37.56 -19.02 -21.36
N GLU A 699 37.63 -18.79 -22.68
CA GLU A 699 36.99 -19.64 -23.68
C GLU A 699 37.81 -20.91 -23.93
N SER A 700 39.13 -20.77 -23.98
CA SER A 700 40.03 -21.89 -24.18
C SER A 700 41.44 -21.56 -23.69
N ALA A 701 42.14 -22.60 -23.23
CA ALA A 701 43.57 -22.59 -23.00
C ALA A 701 44.16 -23.84 -23.63
N ARG A 702 45.25 -23.71 -24.41
CA ARG A 702 45.91 -24.85 -25.04
C ARG A 702 47.41 -24.68 -25.15
N PHE A 703 48.15 -25.77 -25.05
CA PHE A 703 49.55 -25.77 -25.45
C PHE A 703 49.68 -25.54 -26.96
N VAL A 704 50.69 -24.79 -27.40
CA VAL A 704 51.02 -24.65 -28.83
C VAL A 704 52.40 -25.24 -29.14
N ASP A 705 53.25 -25.29 -28.13
CA ASP A 705 54.51 -26.03 -28.13
C ASP A 705 54.83 -26.49 -26.69
N ASN A 706 56.05 -26.99 -26.47
CA ASN A 706 56.46 -27.55 -25.18
C ASN A 706 56.71 -26.50 -24.09
N ARG A 707 56.44 -25.21 -24.33
CA ARG A 707 56.64 -24.12 -23.35
C ARG A 707 55.56 -23.05 -23.40
N THR A 708 54.77 -22.99 -24.47
CA THR A 708 53.85 -21.87 -24.71
C THR A 708 52.40 -22.35 -24.67
N ILE A 709 51.57 -21.58 -23.97
CA ILE A 709 50.12 -21.75 -23.85
C ILE A 709 49.45 -20.54 -24.47
N TYR A 710 48.45 -20.75 -25.31
CA TYR A 710 47.54 -19.70 -25.78
C TYR A 710 46.24 -19.77 -25.01
N VAL A 711 45.79 -18.62 -24.49
CA VAL A 711 44.53 -18.45 -23.78
C VAL A 711 43.67 -17.45 -24.54
N LYS A 712 42.43 -17.84 -24.84
CA LYS A 712 41.42 -16.98 -25.46
C LYS A 712 40.37 -16.62 -24.42
N PHE A 713 39.97 -15.36 -24.39
CA PHE A 713 38.95 -14.85 -23.48
C PHE A 713 37.65 -14.55 -24.23
N SER A 714 36.56 -14.52 -23.49
CA SER A 714 35.21 -14.23 -24.01
C SER A 714 35.04 -12.81 -24.54
N GLU A 715 35.92 -11.90 -24.11
CA GLU A 715 35.86 -10.48 -24.44
C GLU A 715 37.25 -9.93 -24.79
N PRO A 716 37.33 -8.83 -25.57
CA PRO A 716 38.59 -8.15 -25.82
C PRO A 716 39.28 -7.71 -24.54
N VAL A 717 40.60 -7.86 -24.50
CA VAL A 717 41.45 -7.52 -23.36
C VAL A 717 42.43 -6.38 -23.71
N MET A 718 42.88 -5.65 -22.69
CA MET A 718 43.96 -4.68 -22.84
C MET A 718 45.28 -5.39 -23.13
N ASP A 719 46.21 -4.71 -23.81
CA ASP A 719 47.56 -5.21 -24.11
C ASP A 719 48.48 -5.33 -22.88
N THR A 720 48.02 -4.86 -21.73
CA THR A 720 48.74 -4.87 -20.45
C THR A 720 48.47 -6.17 -19.69
N VAL A 721 49.55 -6.88 -19.32
CA VAL A 721 49.48 -8.17 -18.60
C VAL A 721 50.39 -8.13 -17.37
N ASP A 722 49.87 -8.57 -16.22
CA ASP A 722 50.67 -8.83 -15.02
C ASP A 722 50.90 -10.34 -14.85
N LYS A 723 52.07 -10.79 -15.33
CA LYS A 723 52.44 -12.21 -15.28
C LYS A 723 52.50 -12.79 -13.86
N TYR A 724 52.69 -11.96 -12.83
CA TYR A 724 52.81 -12.44 -11.45
C TYR A 724 51.46 -12.87 -10.85
N ARG A 725 50.36 -12.48 -11.51
CA ARG A 725 48.98 -12.89 -11.21
C ARG A 725 48.52 -14.08 -12.06
N ILE A 726 49.41 -14.67 -12.85
CA ILE A 726 49.13 -15.84 -13.69
C ILE A 726 49.87 -17.03 -13.10
N ARG A 727 49.14 -18.11 -12.81
CA ARG A 727 49.71 -19.36 -12.31
C ARG A 727 49.37 -20.52 -13.22
N VAL A 728 50.38 -21.35 -13.47
CA VAL A 728 50.21 -22.67 -14.08
C VAL A 728 50.72 -23.70 -13.07
N LYS A 729 49.85 -24.64 -12.67
CA LYS A 729 50.17 -25.65 -11.64
C LYS A 729 51.49 -26.35 -11.93
N ASP A 730 52.36 -26.43 -10.93
CA ASP A 730 53.70 -27.06 -10.98
C ASP A 730 54.69 -26.45 -11.98
N HIS A 731 54.38 -25.29 -12.58
CA HIS A 731 55.23 -24.63 -13.58
C HIS A 731 55.37 -23.13 -13.28
N THR A 732 56.58 -22.59 -13.53
CA THR A 732 56.82 -21.15 -13.38
C THR A 732 56.52 -20.42 -14.68
N VAL A 733 55.72 -19.35 -14.61
CA VAL A 733 55.50 -18.43 -15.75
C VAL A 733 56.71 -17.52 -15.91
N SER A 734 57.42 -17.65 -17.04
CA SER A 734 58.58 -16.82 -17.37
C SER A 734 58.19 -15.48 -17.97
N ASP A 735 57.15 -15.46 -18.81
CA ASP A 735 56.66 -14.27 -19.51
C ASP A 735 55.19 -14.45 -19.91
N ALA A 736 54.45 -13.34 -20.03
CA ALA A 736 53.08 -13.34 -20.52
C ALA A 736 52.72 -12.01 -21.19
N TYR A 737 52.06 -12.06 -22.35
CA TYR A 737 51.67 -10.86 -23.12
C TYR A 737 50.48 -11.14 -24.04
N ILE A 738 49.78 -10.08 -24.46
CA ILE A 738 48.71 -10.19 -25.46
C ILE A 738 49.28 -10.09 -26.88
N SER A 739 48.80 -10.95 -27.78
CA SER A 739 49.15 -10.92 -29.21
C SER A 739 47.92 -11.14 -30.07
N ASN A 740 47.95 -10.63 -31.31
CA ASN A 740 46.94 -10.92 -32.32
C ASN A 740 47.47 -11.99 -33.28
N ILE A 741 46.91 -13.19 -33.20
CA ILE A 741 47.33 -14.35 -33.99
C ILE A 741 46.16 -14.76 -34.89
N TYR A 742 46.36 -14.70 -36.21
CA TYR A 742 45.31 -14.95 -37.22
C TYR A 742 44.04 -14.11 -37.05
N GLY A 743 44.16 -12.89 -36.51
CA GLY A 743 43.02 -12.00 -36.27
C GLY A 743 42.31 -12.24 -34.95
N GLU A 744 42.75 -13.21 -34.14
CA GLU A 744 42.24 -13.42 -32.79
C GLU A 744 43.21 -12.88 -31.74
N GLN A 745 42.68 -12.15 -30.76
CA GLN A 745 43.45 -11.68 -29.62
C GLN A 745 43.61 -12.82 -28.62
N VAL A 746 44.86 -13.16 -28.28
CA VAL A 746 45.19 -14.24 -27.35
C VAL A 746 46.22 -13.79 -26.32
N LEU A 747 46.10 -14.30 -25.10
CA LEU A 747 47.15 -14.24 -24.10
C LEU A 747 48.14 -15.38 -24.37
N VAL A 748 49.40 -15.00 -24.58
CA VAL A 748 50.53 -15.92 -24.73
C VAL A 748 51.22 -16.05 -23.38
N ILE A 749 51.25 -17.26 -22.82
CA ILE A 749 51.95 -17.59 -21.57
C ILE A 749 53.16 -18.46 -21.90
N ASN A 750 54.36 -18.03 -21.49
CA ASN A 750 55.61 -18.77 -21.68
C ASN A 750 56.12 -19.34 -20.36
N LEU A 751 56.35 -20.65 -20.31
CA LEU A 751 56.85 -21.36 -19.14
C LEU A 751 58.39 -21.36 -19.04
N GLN A 752 58.87 -21.35 -17.80
CA GLN A 752 60.28 -21.57 -17.47
C GLN A 752 60.59 -23.07 -17.55
N GLY A 753 61.18 -23.49 -18.68
CA GLY A 753 61.48 -24.91 -18.96
C GLY A 753 60.42 -25.57 -19.84
N ASN A 754 60.73 -26.78 -20.32
CA ASN A 754 59.84 -27.54 -21.20
C ASN A 754 58.92 -28.45 -20.38
N VAL A 755 57.65 -28.56 -20.78
CA VAL A 755 56.74 -29.60 -20.31
C VAL A 755 57.06 -30.94 -20.98
N SER A 756 56.68 -32.05 -20.33
CA SER A 756 56.86 -33.38 -20.90
C SER A 756 55.94 -33.64 -22.10
N ASN A 757 56.31 -34.56 -23.00
CA ASN A 757 55.43 -34.98 -24.10
C ASN A 757 54.11 -35.57 -23.62
N ASN A 758 54.07 -36.15 -22.41
CA ASN A 758 52.84 -36.67 -21.82
C ASN A 758 51.85 -35.54 -21.50
N ILE A 759 52.34 -34.40 -20.99
CA ILE A 759 51.53 -33.22 -20.71
C ILE A 759 51.04 -32.59 -22.01
N LEU A 760 51.88 -32.50 -23.04
CA LEU A 760 51.48 -31.91 -24.33
C LEU A 760 50.36 -32.66 -25.03
N ASN A 761 50.33 -33.98 -24.89
CA ASN A 761 49.35 -34.84 -25.55
C ASN A 761 48.04 -34.99 -24.77
N ASN A 762 48.05 -34.73 -23.45
CA ASN A 762 46.88 -34.94 -22.58
C ASN A 762 46.33 -33.65 -21.94
N GLY A 763 47.08 -32.54 -21.97
CA GLY A 763 46.71 -31.30 -21.30
C GLY A 763 46.99 -31.32 -19.79
N LEU A 764 46.47 -30.30 -19.10
CA LEU A 764 46.51 -30.15 -17.64
C LEU A 764 45.11 -29.73 -17.14
N GLU A 765 44.49 -30.58 -16.33
CA GLU A 765 43.18 -30.30 -15.72
C GLU A 765 43.32 -29.30 -14.55
N LYS A 766 42.41 -28.32 -14.47
CA LYS A 766 42.31 -27.31 -13.40
C LYS A 766 43.65 -26.71 -13.00
N SER A 767 44.39 -26.25 -13.99
CA SER A 767 45.81 -25.94 -13.84
C SER A 767 46.20 -24.52 -14.19
N LEU A 768 45.35 -23.76 -14.89
CA LEU A 768 45.54 -22.34 -15.15
C LEU A 768 44.68 -21.53 -14.18
N ILE A 769 45.30 -20.59 -13.45
CA ILE A 769 44.58 -19.60 -12.65
C ILE A 769 45.11 -18.22 -13.01
N ILE A 770 44.22 -17.30 -13.39
CA ILE A 770 44.53 -15.91 -13.68
C ILE A 770 43.78 -15.05 -12.66
N GLU A 771 44.52 -14.50 -11.69
CA GLU A 771 43.91 -13.61 -10.71
C GLU A 771 43.49 -12.29 -11.36
N ARG A 772 42.46 -11.65 -10.79
CA ARG A 772 42.01 -10.30 -11.18
C ARG A 772 43.20 -9.35 -11.30
N GLY A 773 43.29 -8.65 -12.43
CA GLY A 773 44.40 -7.75 -12.79
C GLY A 773 45.60 -8.42 -13.44
N GLY A 774 45.63 -9.76 -13.55
CA GLY A 774 46.59 -10.47 -14.40
C GLY A 774 46.37 -10.17 -15.88
N VAL A 775 45.10 -10.12 -16.28
CA VAL A 775 44.63 -9.58 -17.57
C VAL A 775 43.47 -8.63 -17.29
N ARG A 776 43.29 -7.64 -18.17
CA ARG A 776 42.26 -6.59 -18.03
C ARG A 776 41.28 -6.62 -19.19
N HIS A 777 39.98 -6.53 -18.89
CA HIS A 777 38.95 -6.31 -19.90
C HIS A 777 39.16 -4.95 -20.59
N TYR A 778 38.99 -4.88 -21.91
CA TYR A 778 39.31 -3.70 -22.70
C TYR A 778 38.57 -2.43 -22.22
N MET A 779 37.28 -2.53 -21.89
CA MET A 779 36.49 -1.40 -21.41
C MET A 779 36.33 -1.34 -19.89
N ALA A 780 36.50 -2.47 -19.18
CA ALA A 780 36.12 -2.61 -17.78
C ALA A 780 37.32 -2.76 -16.84
N GLY A 781 38.54 -2.92 -17.38
CA GLY A 781 39.77 -2.98 -16.60
C GLY A 781 39.91 -4.28 -15.81
N ASP A 782 40.32 -4.18 -14.55
CA ASP A 782 40.58 -5.27 -13.62
C ASP A 782 39.28 -5.95 -13.15
N VAL A 783 38.71 -6.81 -14.00
CA VAL A 783 37.52 -7.62 -13.69
C VAL A 783 37.91 -8.97 -13.10
N GLU A 784 36.95 -9.65 -12.48
CA GLU A 784 37.11 -11.04 -12.05
C GLU A 784 37.24 -11.97 -13.26
N ILE A 785 38.09 -13.00 -13.16
CA ILE A 785 38.18 -14.08 -14.14
C ILE A 785 37.59 -15.34 -13.52
N LYS A 786 36.64 -15.98 -14.21
CA LYS A 786 35.92 -17.15 -13.67
C LYS A 786 36.73 -18.44 -13.82
N ASP A 787 37.87 -18.52 -13.13
CA ASP A 787 38.77 -19.67 -13.13
C ASP A 787 39.37 -19.99 -11.75
N GLN A 788 38.72 -19.54 -10.67
CA GLN A 788 39.25 -19.63 -9.30
C GLN A 788 39.61 -21.07 -8.87
N ASP A 789 38.89 -22.08 -9.38
CA ASP A 789 39.15 -23.50 -9.14
C ASP A 789 40.17 -24.14 -10.12
N GLY A 790 40.73 -23.34 -11.02
CA GLY A 790 41.62 -23.74 -12.11
C GLY A 790 40.88 -24.03 -13.42
N PHE A 791 41.37 -23.46 -14.52
CA PHE A 791 40.94 -23.74 -15.89
C PHE A 791 41.78 -24.86 -16.53
N ASP A 792 41.15 -25.66 -17.39
CA ASP A 792 41.80 -26.75 -18.11
C ASP A 792 42.65 -26.23 -19.26
N ILE A 793 43.92 -26.64 -19.30
CA ILE A 793 44.80 -26.39 -20.43
C ILE A 793 44.75 -27.62 -21.33
N SER A 794 44.07 -27.52 -22.47
CA SER A 794 43.98 -28.61 -23.44
C SER A 794 45.33 -28.94 -24.08
N ALA A 795 45.42 -30.18 -24.58
CA ALA A 795 46.54 -30.65 -25.37
C ALA A 795 46.74 -29.82 -26.66
N ARG A 796 47.93 -29.93 -27.24
CA ARG A 796 48.36 -29.17 -28.42
C ARG A 796 47.60 -29.49 -29.70
#